data_AF-A0A9C8FYU5-F1
#
_entry.id   AF-A0A9C8FYU5-F1
#
_cell.length_a   1.000
_cell.length_b   1.000
_cell.length_c   1.000
_cell.angle_alpha   90.00
_cell.angle_beta   90.00
_cell.angle_gamma   90.00
#
_symmetry.space_group_name_H-M   'P 1'
#
loop_
_entity.id
_entity.type
_entity.pdbx_description
1 polymer ?
#
loop_
_entity_poly.entity_id
_entity_poly.type
_entity_poly.pdbx_seq_one_letter_code
_entity_poly.pdbx_strand_id
1 'polypeptide(L)'
;MKFCRSRRNIALLPALIAAAELLLYFFPPHWAAEVRGTGDALFLAYITTHLMWSWSLLKHRGKNLAFDLFRIPEILILYGIAVFLFSYFFAANANLSYAQLYAQTSGNLQLAPNSFLHRLHSMIRYLPLLGVDLWFYFVMRLKKKSPLSLLANAGGPYKWSLLMAFLSGLLYALAQPSFVSLQGWGFLSFIALIPLWSIITRHSLFWGVFYGLSFSILQTLISTYWMGTFSLITLQLVVLLYSLEHLFFFLFLLLIAKRLAKPHLWFIPVFWVLFDFVRTQGFLGYPWGMIGSSLYNYTTLIQIASLGGIYAVSLFVLLTNGLLLESLRQAWPRFFTGHSQHLTEGYLRRGLAGPRSSRSPALLLLALWTGVILFGALSIRSWEDSTADETVRIALIQQNSDPRRSDYRESFDKLARLSRQALMEKPDLVAWPETAFVPNIRKWGAMERGTNSLTRLVHEFRDFQRELGVFLVTGNDDYIEEPDGEGELTRNHFNSSVFFSDGGERLATYHKMHLVPFSEYFPYRDQMPWVYKILKDFDLHLWEKGDEAVVFHHPEFSFITPICFEDSFPGEIQRFVAQGAELILNLSNDYWSMTEVQGQQHFSNSLFRAVENRRPLARATTSGLTAAVSPTGEILDTLPYYQEGLLIVDLPVDPETSSLYLRWGNWLIVVLALVVLAALASSFAPSRRRK
;
A
#
# COMPACT_ATOMS: atom_id res chain seq x y z
N MET A 1 20.49 39.73 -31.16
CA MET A 1 21.76 38.96 -31.12
C MET A 1 22.12 38.34 -29.75
N LYS A 2 22.04 39.05 -28.60
CA LYS A 2 22.39 38.49 -27.27
C LYS A 2 21.59 37.22 -26.89
N PHE A 3 20.30 37.17 -27.22
CA PHE A 3 19.47 35.98 -26.97
C PHE A 3 19.86 34.77 -27.85
N CYS A 4 20.24 34.97 -29.13
CA CYS A 4 20.70 33.87 -30.00
C CYS A 4 22.05 33.26 -29.56
N ARG A 5 23.01 34.07 -29.09
CA ARG A 5 24.27 33.57 -28.48
C ARG A 5 23.98 32.83 -27.17
N SER A 6 23.12 33.39 -26.32
CA SER A 6 22.65 32.73 -25.10
C SER A 6 21.94 31.40 -25.38
N ARG A 7 21.24 31.28 -26.52
CA ARG A 7 20.44 30.10 -26.85
C ARG A 7 21.26 28.89 -27.27
N ARG A 8 22.32 29.10 -28.05
CA ARG A 8 23.32 28.05 -28.31
C ARG A 8 23.94 27.58 -26.99
N ASN A 9 24.34 28.50 -26.12
CA ASN A 9 24.91 28.16 -24.82
C ASN A 9 23.92 27.41 -23.90
N ILE A 10 22.63 27.76 -23.94
CA ILE A 10 21.58 27.05 -23.20
C ILE A 10 21.40 25.62 -23.74
N ALA A 11 21.37 25.41 -25.06
CA ALA A 11 21.20 24.08 -25.64
C ALA A 11 22.45 23.19 -25.57
N LEU A 12 23.65 23.77 -25.41
CA LEU A 12 24.92 23.05 -25.36
C LEU A 12 25.08 22.20 -24.09
N LEU A 13 24.59 22.67 -22.94
CA LEU A 13 24.75 21.95 -21.67
C LEU A 13 24.09 20.56 -21.67
N PRO A 14 22.78 20.40 -21.99
CA PRO A 14 22.16 19.07 -22.03
C PRO A 14 22.74 18.20 -23.14
N ALA A 15 23.17 18.78 -24.27
CA ALA A 15 23.79 18.04 -25.37
C ALA A 15 25.14 17.45 -25.00
N LEU A 16 26.01 18.23 -24.35
CA LEU A 16 27.35 17.81 -23.96
C LEU A 16 27.30 16.70 -22.89
N ILE A 17 26.42 16.83 -21.90
CA ILE A 17 26.27 15.84 -20.85
C ILE A 17 25.66 14.55 -21.42
N ALA A 18 24.61 14.64 -22.24
CA ALA A 18 24.06 13.47 -22.92
C ALA A 18 25.07 12.76 -23.85
N ALA A 19 25.91 13.53 -24.56
CA ALA A 19 26.98 12.95 -25.39
C ALA A 19 28.06 12.28 -24.54
N ALA A 20 28.44 12.86 -23.40
CA ALA A 20 29.38 12.26 -22.46
C ALA A 20 28.82 10.95 -21.87
N GLU A 21 27.56 10.93 -21.44
CA GLU A 21 26.90 9.71 -20.96
C GLU A 21 26.78 8.64 -22.04
N LEU A 22 26.50 9.03 -23.29
CA LEU A 22 26.48 8.10 -24.42
C LEU A 22 27.86 7.47 -24.67
N LEU A 23 28.92 8.27 -24.57
CA LEU A 23 30.30 7.77 -24.67
C LEU A 23 30.64 6.82 -23.53
N LEU A 24 30.29 7.17 -22.28
CA LEU A 24 30.48 6.30 -21.11
C LEU A 24 29.69 4.99 -21.21
N TYR A 25 28.52 5.01 -21.84
CA TYR A 25 27.72 3.81 -22.07
C TYR A 25 28.41 2.83 -23.05
N PHE A 26 28.97 3.35 -24.15
CA PHE A 26 29.67 2.52 -25.14
C PHE A 26 31.10 2.12 -24.71
N PHE A 27 31.76 3.00 -23.96
CA PHE A 27 33.13 2.81 -23.46
C PHE A 27 33.18 2.91 -21.92
N PRO A 28 32.51 1.98 -21.20
CA PRO A 28 32.48 2.02 -19.75
C PRO A 28 33.86 1.68 -19.17
N PRO A 29 34.24 2.25 -18.01
CA PRO A 29 35.41 1.77 -17.28
C PRO A 29 35.26 0.28 -16.94
N HIS A 30 36.38 -0.45 -16.83
CA HIS A 30 36.38 -1.92 -16.71
C HIS A 30 35.41 -2.48 -15.65
N TRP A 31 35.30 -1.82 -14.49
CA TRP A 31 34.39 -2.23 -13.41
C TRP A 31 32.89 -2.06 -13.74
N ALA A 32 32.54 -1.19 -14.70
CA ALA A 32 31.16 -0.94 -15.12
C ALA A 32 30.74 -1.77 -16.35
N ALA A 33 31.71 -2.38 -17.06
CA ALA A 33 31.45 -3.26 -18.20
C ALA A 33 30.73 -4.56 -17.79
N GLU A 34 30.92 -5.01 -16.55
CA GLU A 34 30.31 -6.22 -15.97
C GLU A 34 28.83 -6.04 -15.56
N VAL A 35 28.27 -4.82 -15.68
CA VAL A 35 26.96 -4.46 -15.10
C VAL A 35 25.89 -4.12 -16.18
N ARG A 36 26.05 -4.61 -17.41
CA ARG A 36 25.04 -4.43 -18.47
C ARG A 36 23.78 -5.28 -18.23
N GLY A 37 22.60 -4.78 -18.56
CA GLY A 37 21.33 -5.44 -18.24
C GLY A 37 20.09 -4.75 -18.81
N THR A 38 18.90 -5.24 -18.42
CA THR A 38 17.60 -4.81 -18.97
C THR A 38 17.28 -3.31 -18.78
N GLY A 39 17.90 -2.65 -17.79
CA GLY A 39 17.79 -1.20 -17.57
C GLY A 39 18.51 -0.34 -18.62
N ASP A 40 19.37 -0.93 -19.46
CA ASP A 40 20.15 -0.21 -20.46
C ASP A 40 19.27 0.45 -21.53
N ALA A 41 18.17 -0.21 -21.93
CA ALA A 41 17.23 0.35 -22.90
C ALA A 41 16.53 1.62 -22.36
N LEU A 42 16.15 1.62 -21.09
CA LEU A 42 15.55 2.78 -20.43
C LEU A 42 16.56 3.91 -20.28
N PHE A 43 17.80 3.59 -19.92
CA PHE A 43 18.86 4.59 -19.83
C PHE A 43 19.20 5.21 -21.19
N LEU A 44 19.32 4.39 -22.25
CA LEU A 44 19.52 4.87 -23.62
C LEU A 44 18.37 5.76 -24.07
N ALA A 45 17.12 5.39 -23.79
CA ALA A 45 15.96 6.23 -24.08
C ALA A 45 16.06 7.59 -23.35
N TYR A 46 16.56 7.61 -22.11
CA TYR A 46 16.79 8.86 -21.36
C TYR A 46 17.81 9.77 -22.05
N ILE A 47 18.96 9.20 -22.46
CA ILE A 47 20.01 9.92 -23.19
C ILE A 47 19.47 10.43 -24.54
N THR A 48 18.80 9.58 -25.31
CA THR A 48 18.21 9.97 -26.61
C THR A 48 17.22 11.12 -26.44
N THR A 49 16.40 11.09 -25.39
CA THR A 49 15.44 12.16 -25.12
C THR A 49 16.13 13.49 -24.78
N HIS A 50 17.27 13.46 -24.08
CA HIS A 50 18.09 14.66 -23.84
C HIS A 50 18.71 15.24 -25.12
N LEU A 51 19.19 14.38 -26.01
CA LEU A 51 19.71 14.80 -27.31
C LEU A 51 18.60 15.44 -28.17
N MET A 52 17.41 14.83 -28.19
CA MET A 52 16.23 15.38 -28.85
C MET A 52 15.79 16.73 -28.25
N TRP A 53 15.80 16.84 -26.92
CA TRP A 53 15.48 18.09 -26.22
C TRP A 53 16.49 19.19 -26.58
N SER A 54 17.77 18.88 -26.59
CA SER A 54 18.83 19.81 -26.97
C SER A 54 18.65 20.31 -28.41
N TRP A 55 18.29 19.42 -29.34
CA TRP A 55 17.95 19.79 -30.70
C TRP A 55 16.69 20.67 -30.79
N SER A 56 15.65 20.35 -30.01
CA SER A 56 14.42 21.14 -29.88
C SER A 56 14.71 22.58 -29.44
N LEU A 57 15.57 22.75 -28.42
CA LEU A 57 15.99 24.05 -27.89
C LEU A 57 16.67 24.93 -28.95
N LEU A 58 17.36 24.33 -29.93
CA LEU A 58 17.97 25.05 -31.06
C LEU A 58 16.93 25.43 -32.13
N LYS A 59 15.93 24.57 -32.38
CA LYS A 59 14.99 24.69 -33.50
C LYS A 59 13.77 25.56 -33.20
N HIS A 60 13.11 25.39 -32.05
CA HIS A 60 11.81 26.03 -31.78
C HIS A 60 11.89 27.55 -31.61
N ARG A 61 10.77 28.27 -31.50
CA ARG A 61 10.74 29.71 -31.14
C ARG A 61 9.45 30.01 -30.37
N GLY A 62 9.38 31.15 -29.69
CA GLY A 62 8.16 31.62 -29.03
C GLY A 62 7.60 30.63 -27.99
N LYS A 63 6.32 30.26 -28.12
CA LYS A 63 5.61 29.36 -27.17
C LYS A 63 6.22 27.96 -27.10
N ASN A 64 6.72 27.43 -28.21
CA ASN A 64 7.33 26.09 -28.23
C ASN A 64 8.66 26.08 -27.45
N LEU A 65 9.46 27.14 -27.57
CA LEU A 65 10.65 27.31 -26.72
C LEU A 65 10.29 27.43 -25.23
N ALA A 66 9.13 27.97 -24.91
CA ALA A 66 8.64 28.01 -23.53
C ALA A 66 8.35 26.63 -22.97
N PHE A 67 7.68 25.83 -23.78
CA PHE A 67 7.43 24.45 -23.45
C PHE A 67 8.76 23.71 -23.25
N ASP A 68 9.70 23.84 -24.18
CA ASP A 68 11.00 23.18 -24.09
C ASP A 68 11.79 23.58 -22.83
N LEU A 69 11.66 24.82 -22.37
CA LEU A 69 12.42 25.31 -21.21
C LEU A 69 11.75 25.06 -19.86
N PHE A 70 10.42 24.92 -19.81
CA PHE A 70 9.68 24.82 -18.54
C PHE A 70 9.07 23.44 -18.29
N ARG A 71 8.64 22.75 -19.37
CA ARG A 71 7.86 21.51 -19.31
C ARG A 71 8.71 20.27 -19.59
N ILE A 72 9.61 20.33 -20.57
CA ILE A 72 10.50 19.19 -20.85
C ILE A 72 11.37 18.82 -19.63
N PRO A 73 11.98 19.76 -18.89
CA PRO A 73 12.68 19.42 -17.65
C PRO A 73 11.79 18.71 -16.62
N GLU A 74 10.49 19.06 -16.52
CA GLU A 74 9.60 18.37 -15.57
C GLU A 74 9.38 16.90 -15.96
N ILE A 75 9.22 16.64 -17.26
CA ILE A 75 9.05 15.28 -17.81
C ILE A 75 10.35 14.48 -17.60
N LEU A 76 11.49 15.07 -17.91
CA LEU A 76 12.79 14.41 -17.78
C LEU A 76 13.16 14.16 -16.31
N ILE A 77 12.84 15.06 -15.38
CA ILE A 77 13.00 14.81 -13.94
C ILE A 77 12.15 13.62 -13.49
N LEU A 78 10.86 13.59 -13.86
CA LEU A 78 9.99 12.49 -13.45
C LEU A 78 10.49 11.16 -14.00
N TYR A 79 10.81 11.12 -15.29
CA TYR A 79 11.36 9.92 -15.93
C TYR A 79 12.67 9.51 -15.24
N GLY A 80 13.63 10.43 -15.13
CA GLY A 80 14.94 10.17 -14.55
C GLY A 80 14.85 9.67 -13.12
N ILE A 81 14.01 10.27 -12.27
CA ILE A 81 13.80 9.82 -10.88
C ILE A 81 13.18 8.43 -10.86
N ALA A 82 12.15 8.17 -11.67
CA ALA A 82 11.49 6.87 -11.70
C ALA A 82 12.46 5.76 -12.10
N VAL A 83 13.22 5.93 -13.20
CA VAL A 83 14.17 4.92 -13.66
C VAL A 83 15.40 4.83 -12.75
N PHE A 84 15.86 5.95 -12.17
CA PHE A 84 16.93 5.95 -11.17
C PHE A 84 16.55 5.16 -9.92
N LEU A 85 15.43 5.48 -9.29
CA LEU A 85 14.98 4.80 -8.07
C LEU A 85 14.71 3.33 -8.33
N PHE A 86 14.11 3.01 -9.47
CA PHE A 86 13.94 1.63 -9.91
C PHE A 86 15.28 0.89 -10.00
N SER A 87 16.26 1.45 -10.72
CA SER A 87 17.59 0.85 -10.91
C SER A 87 18.33 0.71 -9.57
N TYR A 88 18.21 1.73 -8.71
CA TYR A 88 18.86 1.78 -7.42
C TYR A 88 18.27 0.75 -6.45
N PHE A 89 16.93 0.65 -6.34
CA PHE A 89 16.28 -0.33 -5.48
C PHE A 89 16.48 -1.75 -6.00
N PHE A 90 16.46 -1.96 -7.32
CA PHE A 90 16.85 -3.23 -7.92
C PHE A 90 18.27 -3.62 -7.49
N ALA A 91 19.24 -2.72 -7.60
CA ALA A 91 20.62 -2.96 -7.17
C ALA A 91 20.77 -3.17 -5.65
N ALA A 92 19.96 -2.48 -4.84
CA ALA A 92 19.96 -2.64 -3.39
C ALA A 92 19.47 -4.04 -2.98
N ASN A 93 18.48 -4.57 -3.69
CA ASN A 93 17.82 -5.83 -3.36
C ASN A 93 18.36 -7.03 -4.15
N ALA A 94 19.21 -6.82 -5.17
CA ALA A 94 19.77 -7.88 -6.00
C ALA A 94 20.31 -9.04 -5.15
N ASN A 95 21.11 -8.75 -4.12
CA ASN A 95 21.70 -9.78 -3.27
C ASN A 95 20.68 -10.59 -2.45
N LEU A 96 19.47 -10.07 -2.18
CA LEU A 96 18.45 -10.77 -1.42
C LEU A 96 17.81 -11.87 -2.26
N SER A 97 17.35 -11.58 -3.47
CA SER A 97 16.84 -12.60 -4.39
C SER A 97 17.94 -13.58 -4.84
N TYR A 98 19.18 -13.12 -4.98
CA TYR A 98 20.31 -14.01 -5.26
C TYR A 98 20.71 -14.88 -4.06
N ALA A 99 20.61 -14.40 -2.81
CA ALA A 99 20.79 -15.26 -1.64
C ALA A 99 19.69 -16.33 -1.57
N GLN A 100 18.47 -15.98 -1.99
CA GLN A 100 17.35 -16.91 -2.11
C GLN A 100 17.60 -17.98 -3.20
N LEU A 101 18.07 -17.60 -4.39
CA LEU A 101 18.44 -18.54 -5.47
C LEU A 101 19.75 -19.32 -5.20
N TYR A 102 20.73 -18.70 -4.55
CA TYR A 102 22.02 -19.32 -4.19
C TYR A 102 21.82 -20.44 -3.17
N ALA A 103 20.93 -20.22 -2.20
CA ALA A 103 20.53 -21.25 -1.24
C ALA A 103 19.82 -22.44 -1.92
N GLN A 104 18.96 -22.17 -2.91
CA GLN A 104 18.25 -23.21 -3.68
C GLN A 104 19.15 -23.99 -4.64
N THR A 105 20.23 -23.38 -5.15
CA THR A 105 21.16 -24.02 -6.09
C THR A 105 22.39 -24.64 -5.43
N SER A 106 22.33 -24.90 -4.13
CA SER A 106 23.45 -25.46 -3.33
C SER A 106 24.76 -24.70 -3.51
N GLY A 107 24.67 -23.37 -3.70
CA GLY A 107 25.83 -22.51 -3.89
C GLY A 107 26.43 -22.47 -5.29
N ASN A 108 25.79 -23.04 -6.32
CA ASN A 108 26.28 -22.99 -7.71
C ASN A 108 25.93 -21.70 -8.46
N LEU A 109 25.24 -20.74 -7.83
CA LEU A 109 24.99 -19.43 -8.44
C LEU A 109 26.20 -18.50 -8.24
N GLN A 110 26.72 -17.92 -9.31
CA GLN A 110 27.63 -16.78 -9.19
C GLN A 110 26.86 -15.59 -8.63
N LEU A 111 27.18 -15.19 -7.39
CA LEU A 111 26.59 -14.02 -6.73
C LEU A 111 26.84 -12.77 -7.56
N ALA A 112 25.86 -11.86 -7.63
CA ALA A 112 26.07 -10.55 -8.22
C ALA A 112 27.25 -9.84 -7.50
N PRO A 113 28.27 -9.39 -8.25
CA PRO A 113 29.48 -8.80 -7.67
C PRO A 113 29.11 -7.49 -6.97
N ASN A 114 29.05 -7.52 -5.65
CA ASN A 114 28.97 -6.37 -4.75
C ASN A 114 27.82 -5.36 -5.07
N SER A 115 26.69 -5.47 -4.35
CA SER A 115 25.54 -4.54 -4.47
C SER A 115 25.92 -3.05 -4.37
N PHE A 116 27.03 -2.71 -3.70
CA PHE A 116 27.57 -1.36 -3.69
C PHE A 116 27.96 -0.86 -5.10
N LEU A 117 28.64 -1.67 -5.90
CA LEU A 117 29.06 -1.31 -7.26
C LEU A 117 27.85 -1.10 -8.18
N HIS A 118 26.82 -1.93 -8.06
CA HIS A 118 25.58 -1.77 -8.83
C HIS A 118 24.79 -0.50 -8.44
N ARG A 119 24.75 -0.16 -7.15
CA ARG A 119 24.16 1.11 -6.68
C ARG A 119 24.96 2.31 -7.16
N LEU A 120 26.28 2.26 -7.05
CA LEU A 120 27.18 3.31 -7.52
C LEU A 120 27.06 3.51 -9.04
N HIS A 121 26.99 2.41 -9.80
CA HIS A 121 26.76 2.44 -11.24
C HIS A 121 25.42 3.10 -11.60
N SER A 122 24.34 2.79 -10.87
CA SER A 122 23.05 3.46 -11.03
C SER A 122 23.16 4.97 -10.76
N MET A 123 23.87 5.36 -9.69
CA MET A 123 24.10 6.78 -9.39
C MET A 123 24.88 7.49 -10.51
N ILE A 124 25.95 6.89 -11.01
CA ILE A 124 26.79 7.49 -12.07
C ILE A 124 25.99 7.64 -13.37
N ARG A 125 25.14 6.68 -13.72
CA ARG A 125 24.30 6.75 -14.93
C ARG A 125 23.29 7.89 -14.88
N TYR A 126 22.49 7.96 -13.81
CA TYR A 126 21.30 8.82 -13.83
C TYR A 126 21.50 10.21 -13.23
N LEU A 127 22.38 10.36 -12.22
CA LEU A 127 22.54 11.62 -11.49
C LEU A 127 23.08 12.78 -12.35
N PRO A 128 24.00 12.59 -13.32
CA PRO A 128 24.48 13.70 -14.17
C PRO A 128 23.36 14.34 -14.98
N LEU A 129 22.54 13.52 -15.66
CA LEU A 129 21.39 13.99 -16.46
C LEU A 129 20.31 14.61 -15.57
N LEU A 130 19.97 13.97 -14.44
CA LEU A 130 19.06 14.54 -13.45
C LEU A 130 19.55 15.90 -12.92
N GLY A 131 20.86 16.04 -12.71
CA GLY A 131 21.48 17.31 -12.31
C GLY A 131 21.25 18.43 -13.32
N VAL A 132 21.33 18.12 -14.62
CA VAL A 132 21.00 19.07 -15.70
C VAL A 132 19.53 19.45 -15.63
N ASP A 133 18.64 18.48 -15.54
CA ASP A 133 17.20 18.74 -15.54
C ASP A 133 16.79 19.60 -14.33
N LEU A 134 17.31 19.28 -13.15
CA LEU A 134 17.11 20.06 -11.93
C LEU A 134 17.66 21.48 -12.09
N TRP A 135 18.88 21.64 -12.63
CA TRP A 135 19.45 22.96 -12.89
C TRP A 135 18.54 23.80 -13.79
N PHE A 136 18.05 23.24 -14.90
CA PHE A 136 17.10 23.92 -15.78
C PHE A 136 15.80 24.26 -15.05
N TYR A 137 15.25 23.31 -14.30
CA TYR A 137 14.01 23.49 -13.56
C TYR A 137 14.10 24.67 -12.59
N PHE A 138 15.16 24.75 -11.78
CA PHE A 138 15.36 25.82 -10.80
C PHE A 138 15.73 27.16 -11.46
N VAL A 139 16.71 27.18 -12.37
CA VAL A 139 17.21 28.41 -12.99
C VAL A 139 16.11 29.11 -13.80
N MET A 140 15.31 28.36 -14.56
CA MET A 140 14.23 28.94 -15.37
C MET A 140 13.10 29.51 -14.51
N ARG A 141 12.87 28.94 -13.32
CA ARG A 141 11.86 29.41 -12.36
C ARG A 141 12.37 30.59 -11.53
N LEU A 142 13.65 30.67 -11.19
CA LEU A 142 14.20 31.77 -10.37
C LEU A 142 14.39 33.08 -11.15
N LYS A 143 14.54 33.03 -12.48
CA LYS A 143 14.73 34.23 -13.32
C LYS A 143 13.49 35.13 -13.38
N LYS A 144 13.58 36.34 -12.78
CA LYS A 144 12.51 37.37 -12.78
C LYS A 144 12.12 37.90 -14.16
N LYS A 145 13.07 37.96 -15.11
CA LYS A 145 12.86 38.47 -16.49
C LYS A 145 13.23 37.39 -17.51
N SER A 146 12.44 36.32 -17.52
CA SER A 146 12.49 35.30 -18.59
C SER A 146 11.68 35.81 -19.80
N PRO A 147 12.03 35.45 -21.06
CA PRO A 147 11.27 35.82 -22.28
C PRO A 147 9.82 35.29 -22.31
N LEU A 148 9.37 34.63 -21.25
CA LEU A 148 8.19 33.78 -21.14
C LEU A 148 7.48 34.03 -19.80
N SER A 149 7.42 35.29 -19.39
CA SER A 149 7.01 35.83 -18.08
C SER A 149 5.64 35.39 -17.53
N LEU A 150 4.89 34.54 -18.23
CA LEU A 150 3.57 34.07 -17.81
C LEU A 150 3.63 33.01 -16.68
N LEU A 151 4.57 32.05 -16.76
CA LEU A 151 4.77 31.06 -15.69
C LEU A 151 5.57 31.65 -14.50
N ALA A 152 6.45 32.61 -14.78
CA ALA A 152 7.27 33.27 -13.75
C ALA A 152 6.45 34.19 -12.81
N ASN A 153 5.30 34.67 -13.28
CA ASN A 153 4.38 35.54 -12.52
C ASN A 153 3.25 34.78 -11.79
N ALA A 154 3.23 33.45 -11.91
CA ALA A 154 2.27 32.61 -11.20
C ALA A 154 2.57 32.56 -9.69
N GLY A 155 1.54 32.32 -8.88
CA GLY A 155 1.68 32.13 -7.43
C GLY A 155 2.64 30.99 -7.07
N GLY A 156 3.18 31.04 -5.86
CA GLY A 156 4.24 30.18 -5.32
C GLY A 156 4.08 28.69 -5.68
N PRO A 157 3.00 28.01 -5.27
CA PRO A 157 2.85 26.58 -5.51
C PRO A 157 2.80 26.21 -6.99
N TYR A 158 2.11 27.02 -7.82
CA TYR A 158 1.97 26.76 -9.25
C TYR A 158 3.32 26.83 -9.99
N LYS A 159 4.18 27.77 -9.59
CA LYS A 159 5.53 27.90 -10.12
C LYS A 159 6.37 26.64 -9.87
N TRP A 160 6.15 25.97 -8.73
CA TRP A 160 6.91 24.82 -8.26
C TRP A 160 6.12 23.50 -8.36
N SER A 161 5.26 23.38 -9.37
CA SER A 161 4.24 22.32 -9.40
C SER A 161 4.81 20.89 -9.30
N LEU A 162 5.89 20.56 -10.02
CA LEU A 162 6.50 19.23 -9.89
C LEU A 162 7.01 18.98 -8.46
N LEU A 163 7.66 19.97 -7.85
CA LEU A 163 8.13 19.89 -6.47
C LEU A 163 6.97 19.74 -5.48
N MET A 164 5.83 20.40 -5.72
CA MET A 164 4.64 20.23 -4.88
C MET A 164 4.07 18.81 -5.00
N ALA A 165 4.06 18.21 -6.20
CA ALA A 165 3.65 16.82 -6.39
C ALA A 165 4.59 15.85 -5.65
N PHE A 166 5.91 16.06 -5.76
CA PHE A 166 6.89 15.23 -5.05
C PHE A 166 6.84 15.41 -3.54
N LEU A 167 6.72 16.65 -3.06
CA LEU A 167 6.56 16.93 -1.63
C LEU A 167 5.32 16.22 -1.09
N SER A 168 4.22 16.23 -1.84
CA SER A 168 3.02 15.51 -1.46
C SER A 168 3.24 14.00 -1.40
N GLY A 169 3.93 13.42 -2.39
CA GLY A 169 4.22 11.98 -2.42
C GLY A 169 5.13 11.55 -1.27
N LEU A 170 6.13 12.37 -0.95
CA LEU A 170 7.04 12.15 0.18
C LEU A 170 6.30 12.26 1.52
N LEU A 171 5.53 13.32 1.76
CA LEU A 171 4.76 13.48 3.00
C LEU A 171 3.74 12.36 3.19
N TYR A 172 3.10 11.90 2.10
CA TYR A 172 2.18 10.78 2.13
C TYR A 172 2.89 9.48 2.52
N ALA A 173 4.06 9.20 1.94
CA ALA A 173 4.84 8.01 2.26
C ALA A 173 5.39 8.04 3.70
N LEU A 174 5.86 9.21 4.18
CA LEU A 174 6.36 9.37 5.55
C LEU A 174 5.26 9.35 6.62
N ALA A 175 4.01 9.64 6.24
CA ALA A 175 2.89 9.48 7.14
C ALA A 175 2.63 8.01 7.50
N GLN A 176 3.01 7.09 6.61
CA GLN A 176 2.90 5.65 6.79
C GLN A 176 4.17 5.07 7.44
N PRO A 177 4.09 3.85 8.01
CA PRO A 177 5.27 3.04 8.29
C PRO A 177 6.21 3.03 7.08
N SER A 178 7.47 3.43 7.28
CA SER A 178 8.43 3.68 6.20
C SER A 178 9.86 3.41 6.64
N PHE A 179 10.80 3.49 5.70
CA PHE A 179 12.23 3.35 5.96
C PHE A 179 12.81 4.41 6.93
N VAL A 180 12.10 5.52 7.16
CA VAL A 180 12.53 6.59 8.10
C VAL A 180 12.03 6.32 9.52
N SER A 181 10.82 5.78 9.64
CA SER A 181 10.20 5.47 10.92
C SER A 181 9.30 4.26 10.73
N LEU A 182 9.57 3.21 11.50
CA LEU A 182 8.76 2.00 11.48
C LEU A 182 7.32 2.33 11.84
N GLN A 183 7.09 3.20 12.83
CA GLN A 183 5.73 3.61 13.20
C GLN A 183 5.08 4.58 12.21
N GLY A 184 5.88 5.30 11.42
CA GLY A 184 5.42 6.39 10.57
C GLY A 184 5.12 7.68 11.33
N TRP A 185 4.90 8.77 10.61
CA TRP A 185 4.55 10.07 11.17
C TRP A 185 3.12 10.46 10.79
N GLY A 186 2.13 9.76 11.36
CA GLY A 186 0.72 9.86 10.98
C GLY A 186 0.15 11.28 10.92
N PHE A 187 0.63 12.21 11.77
CA PHE A 187 0.24 13.63 11.71
C PHE A 187 0.55 14.33 10.38
N LEU A 188 1.54 13.84 9.61
CA LEU A 188 1.85 14.38 8.27
C LEU A 188 0.73 14.12 7.28
N SER A 189 -0.11 13.10 7.49
CA SER A 189 -1.25 12.79 6.62
C SER A 189 -2.21 13.97 6.45
N PHE A 190 -2.40 14.77 7.51
CA PHE A 190 -3.28 15.95 7.52
C PHE A 190 -2.80 17.11 6.65
N ILE A 191 -1.53 17.11 6.23
CA ILE A 191 -0.94 18.12 5.36
C ILE A 191 -0.37 17.55 4.06
N ALA A 192 -0.32 16.22 3.92
CA ALA A 192 0.36 15.53 2.83
C ALA A 192 -0.17 15.91 1.45
N LEU A 193 -1.47 16.15 1.31
CA LEU A 193 -2.11 16.41 0.01
C LEU A 193 -2.28 17.90 -0.30
N ILE A 194 -2.04 18.79 0.66
CA ILE A 194 -2.11 20.24 0.48
C ILE A 194 -1.24 20.72 -0.70
N PRO A 195 0.04 20.30 -0.82
CA PRO A 195 0.88 20.73 -1.95
C PRO A 195 0.28 20.32 -3.30
N LEU A 196 -0.13 19.06 -3.47
CA LEU A 196 -0.72 18.56 -4.72
C LEU A 196 -2.04 19.25 -5.05
N TRP A 197 -2.97 19.31 -4.09
CA TRP A 197 -4.29 19.91 -4.29
C TRP A 197 -4.23 21.43 -4.51
N SER A 198 -3.14 22.07 -4.09
CA SER A 198 -2.89 23.49 -4.39
C SER A 198 -2.66 23.76 -5.89
N ILE A 199 -2.24 22.75 -6.67
CA ILE A 199 -1.86 22.88 -8.08
C ILE A 199 -2.77 22.12 -9.07
N ILE A 200 -3.26 20.92 -8.76
CA ILE A 200 -3.82 20.00 -9.77
C ILE A 200 -5.04 20.56 -10.51
N THR A 201 -5.93 21.27 -9.81
CA THR A 201 -7.14 21.86 -10.40
C THR A 201 -6.87 23.14 -11.19
N ARG A 202 -5.67 23.71 -11.07
CA ARG A 202 -5.26 24.96 -11.71
C ARG A 202 -4.55 24.76 -13.04
N HIS A 203 -4.10 23.55 -13.32
CA HIS A 203 -3.48 23.20 -14.60
C HIS A 203 -4.51 22.75 -15.63
N SER A 204 -4.11 22.69 -16.90
CA SER A 204 -4.88 21.98 -17.93
C SER A 204 -5.10 20.51 -17.54
N LEU A 205 -6.05 19.81 -18.16
CA LEU A 205 -6.33 18.40 -17.83
C LEU A 205 -5.06 17.54 -17.87
N PHE A 206 -4.32 17.59 -18.99
CA PHE A 206 -3.08 16.86 -19.18
C PHE A 206 -2.06 17.12 -18.06
N TRP A 207 -1.74 18.39 -17.79
CA TRP A 207 -0.77 18.76 -16.76
C TRP A 207 -1.24 18.43 -15.33
N GLY A 208 -2.54 18.52 -15.04
CA GLY A 208 -3.06 18.10 -13.74
C GLY A 208 -2.91 16.59 -13.52
N VAL A 209 -3.21 15.79 -14.54
CA VAL A 209 -2.99 14.34 -14.54
C VAL A 209 -1.50 14.02 -14.41
N PHE A 210 -0.63 14.70 -15.17
CA PHE A 210 0.83 14.53 -15.08
C PHE A 210 1.35 14.73 -13.65
N TYR A 211 0.91 15.77 -12.94
CA TYR A 211 1.32 15.97 -11.54
C TYR A 211 0.72 14.95 -10.58
N GLY A 212 -0.52 14.52 -10.82
CA GLY A 212 -1.12 13.41 -10.07
C GLY A 212 -0.33 12.11 -10.23
N LEU A 213 0.10 11.80 -11.45
CA LEU A 213 0.98 10.66 -11.73
C LEU A 213 2.37 10.83 -11.12
N SER A 214 2.93 12.04 -11.15
CA SER A 214 4.21 12.34 -10.51
C SER A 214 4.16 12.06 -9.00
N PHE A 215 3.04 12.42 -8.36
CA PHE A 215 2.75 12.08 -6.97
C PHE A 215 2.65 10.57 -6.78
N SER A 216 1.83 9.89 -7.59
CA SER A 216 1.56 8.45 -7.47
C SER A 216 2.80 7.59 -7.64
N ILE A 217 3.62 7.86 -8.67
CA ILE A 217 4.86 7.12 -8.93
C ILE A 217 5.80 7.23 -7.73
N LEU A 218 6.03 8.45 -7.25
CA LEU A 218 6.96 8.67 -6.14
C LEU A 218 6.43 8.07 -4.84
N GLN A 219 5.15 8.29 -4.53
CA GLN A 219 4.51 7.75 -3.32
C GLN A 219 4.55 6.22 -3.32
N THR A 220 4.23 5.58 -4.45
CA THR A 220 4.24 4.10 -4.57
C THR A 220 5.65 3.56 -4.41
N LEU A 221 6.62 4.09 -5.16
CA LEU A 221 8.03 3.68 -5.08
C LEU A 221 8.57 3.73 -3.65
N ILE A 222 8.25 4.80 -2.91
CA ILE A 222 8.74 4.99 -1.55
C ILE A 222 7.95 4.15 -0.54
N SER A 223 6.63 4.04 -0.68
CA SER A 223 5.80 3.35 0.32
C SER A 223 5.92 1.82 0.23
N THR A 224 6.19 1.29 -0.96
CA THR A 224 6.26 -0.16 -1.22
C THR A 224 7.65 -0.60 -1.68
N TYR A 225 8.72 0.13 -1.35
CA TYR A 225 10.09 -0.20 -1.77
C TYR A 225 10.51 -1.63 -1.38
N TRP A 226 9.96 -2.12 -0.26
CA TRP A 226 10.15 -3.48 0.25
C TRP A 226 9.59 -4.54 -0.70
N MET A 227 8.70 -4.23 -1.65
CA MET A 227 8.29 -5.21 -2.68
C MET A 227 9.46 -5.73 -3.52
N GLY A 228 10.56 -4.94 -3.60
CA GLY A 228 11.77 -5.36 -4.28
C GLY A 228 12.56 -6.46 -3.55
N THR A 229 12.29 -6.75 -2.28
CA THR A 229 12.92 -7.86 -1.54
C THR A 229 12.19 -9.19 -1.75
N PHE A 230 10.87 -9.14 -2.01
CA PHE A 230 10.06 -10.30 -2.35
C PHE A 230 10.40 -10.82 -3.75
N SER A 231 10.38 -9.94 -4.75
CA SER A 231 10.80 -10.28 -6.12
C SER A 231 11.27 -9.03 -6.86
N LEU A 232 12.33 -9.19 -7.65
CA LEU A 232 12.99 -8.12 -8.39
C LEU A 232 12.10 -7.39 -9.40
N ILE A 233 10.97 -7.98 -9.80
CA ILE A 233 10.06 -7.40 -10.81
C ILE A 233 8.76 -6.86 -10.18
N THR A 234 8.43 -7.29 -8.96
CA THR A 234 7.13 -7.01 -8.32
C THR A 234 6.94 -5.52 -8.07
N LEU A 235 7.98 -4.82 -7.60
CA LEU A 235 7.92 -3.37 -7.40
C LEU A 235 7.57 -2.63 -8.71
N GLN A 236 8.12 -3.08 -9.84
CA GLN A 236 7.92 -2.50 -11.16
C GLN A 236 6.44 -2.61 -11.55
N LEU A 237 5.88 -3.81 -11.37
CA LEU A 237 4.51 -4.14 -11.73
C LEU A 237 3.54 -3.36 -10.85
N VAL A 238 3.77 -3.31 -9.54
CA VAL A 238 2.95 -2.53 -8.60
C VAL A 238 2.97 -1.04 -8.96
N VAL A 239 4.15 -0.46 -9.23
CA VAL A 239 4.26 0.94 -9.64
C VAL A 239 3.52 1.20 -10.95
N LEU A 240 3.61 0.31 -11.93
CA LEU A 240 2.90 0.43 -13.21
C LEU A 240 1.39 0.35 -13.03
N LEU A 241 0.90 -0.65 -12.28
CA LEU A 241 -0.52 -0.84 -11.99
C LEU A 241 -1.10 0.36 -11.24
N TYR A 242 -0.41 0.83 -10.18
CA TYR A 242 -0.84 2.01 -9.44
C TYR A 242 -0.80 3.28 -10.28
N SER A 243 0.20 3.44 -11.14
CA SER A 243 0.25 4.57 -12.08
C SER A 243 -0.94 4.55 -13.03
N LEU A 244 -1.36 3.37 -13.50
CA LEU A 244 -2.53 3.20 -14.37
C LEU A 244 -3.83 3.51 -13.64
N GLU A 245 -4.01 3.00 -12.41
CA GLU A 245 -5.16 3.34 -11.57
C GLU A 245 -5.26 4.85 -11.31
N HIS A 246 -4.13 5.47 -10.93
CA HIS A 246 -4.07 6.90 -10.65
C HIS A 246 -4.23 7.74 -11.92
N LEU A 247 -3.81 7.25 -13.09
CA LEU A 247 -4.08 7.89 -14.38
C LEU A 247 -5.58 8.08 -14.56
N PHE A 248 -6.36 7.00 -14.41
CA PHE A 248 -7.81 7.05 -14.53
C PHE A 248 -8.44 7.90 -13.43
N PHE A 249 -8.00 7.73 -12.18
CA PHE A 249 -8.46 8.53 -11.05
C PHE A 249 -8.32 10.03 -11.31
N PHE A 250 -7.11 10.51 -11.59
CA PHE A 250 -6.86 11.94 -11.81
C PHE A 250 -7.52 12.44 -13.09
N LEU A 251 -7.62 11.60 -14.13
CA LEU A 251 -8.34 11.94 -15.35
C LEU A 251 -9.83 12.23 -15.05
N PHE A 252 -10.53 11.29 -14.42
CA PHE A 252 -11.95 11.45 -14.10
C PHE A 252 -12.19 12.53 -13.05
N LEU A 253 -11.38 12.57 -11.98
CA LEU A 253 -11.42 13.61 -10.97
C LEU A 253 -11.36 14.99 -11.61
N LEU A 254 -10.37 15.24 -12.48
CA LEU A 254 -10.15 16.55 -13.10
C LEU A 254 -11.18 16.86 -14.19
N LEU A 255 -11.66 15.87 -14.96
CA LEU A 255 -12.74 16.04 -15.92
C LEU A 255 -14.02 16.53 -15.23
N ILE A 256 -14.35 15.96 -14.07
CA ILE A 256 -15.55 16.30 -13.30
C ILE A 256 -15.34 17.61 -12.54
N ALA A 257 -14.23 17.75 -11.81
CA ALA A 257 -13.90 18.93 -11.03
C ALA A 257 -13.87 20.21 -11.89
N LYS A 258 -13.46 20.13 -13.15
CA LYS A 258 -13.48 21.29 -14.06
C LYS A 258 -14.89 21.71 -14.51
N ARG A 259 -15.88 20.82 -14.43
CA ARG A 259 -17.29 21.11 -14.76
C ARG A 259 -18.08 21.66 -13.58
N LEU A 260 -17.70 21.27 -12.35
CA LEU A 260 -18.36 21.75 -11.14
C LEU A 260 -18.00 23.22 -10.85
N ALA A 261 -18.99 24.05 -10.52
CA ALA A 261 -18.80 25.48 -10.30
C ALA A 261 -17.96 25.82 -9.05
N LYS A 262 -17.97 24.96 -8.02
CA LYS A 262 -17.16 25.07 -6.79
C LYS A 262 -16.58 23.70 -6.40
N PRO A 263 -15.53 23.23 -7.09
CA PRO A 263 -15.15 21.81 -7.08
C PRO A 263 -14.34 21.30 -5.88
N HIS A 264 -14.08 22.08 -4.83
CA HIS A 264 -12.83 21.89 -4.07
C HIS A 264 -12.95 21.36 -2.63
N LEU A 265 -13.99 21.68 -1.86
CA LEU A 265 -13.95 21.40 -0.42
C LEU A 265 -14.29 19.96 -0.04
N TRP A 266 -15.26 19.35 -0.72
CA TRP A 266 -15.76 18.02 -0.38
C TRP A 266 -15.62 17.02 -1.52
N PHE A 267 -15.69 17.46 -2.78
CA PHE A 267 -15.69 16.55 -3.93
C PHE A 267 -14.38 15.76 -4.05
N ILE A 268 -13.21 16.41 -3.94
CA ILE A 268 -11.92 15.71 -4.04
C ILE A 268 -11.77 14.68 -2.90
N PRO A 269 -12.01 15.03 -1.61
CA PRO A 269 -12.04 14.04 -0.53
C PRO A 269 -12.97 12.85 -0.78
N VAL A 270 -14.23 13.13 -1.17
CA VAL A 270 -15.24 12.08 -1.38
C VAL A 270 -14.85 11.18 -2.56
N PHE A 271 -14.42 11.75 -3.68
CA PHE A 271 -14.00 11.00 -4.85
C PHE A 271 -12.76 10.15 -4.58
N TRP A 272 -11.85 10.63 -3.73
CA TRP A 272 -10.67 9.86 -3.28
C TRP A 272 -11.06 8.66 -2.43
N VAL A 273 -11.99 8.81 -1.48
CA VAL A 273 -12.48 7.66 -0.68
C VAL A 273 -13.17 6.61 -1.54
N LEU A 274 -13.94 7.02 -2.55
CA LEU A 274 -14.53 6.09 -3.51
C LEU A 274 -13.46 5.37 -4.35
N PHE A 275 -12.39 6.05 -4.71
CA PHE A 275 -11.24 5.45 -5.39
C PHE A 275 -10.52 4.44 -4.50
N ASP A 276 -10.26 4.78 -3.23
CA ASP A 276 -9.69 3.85 -2.25
C ASP A 276 -10.60 2.63 -2.09
N PHE A 277 -11.92 2.80 -2.02
CA PHE A 277 -12.86 1.68 -1.99
C PHE A 277 -12.76 0.79 -3.24
N VAL A 278 -12.76 1.37 -4.44
CA VAL A 278 -12.64 0.59 -5.69
C VAL A 278 -11.33 -0.22 -5.73
N ARG A 279 -10.24 0.35 -5.20
CA ARG A 279 -8.92 -0.30 -5.10
C ARG A 279 -8.88 -1.50 -4.15
N THR A 280 -9.88 -1.69 -3.30
CA THR A 280 -9.99 -2.88 -2.44
C THR A 280 -10.89 -3.97 -3.03
N GLN A 281 -11.44 -3.78 -4.23
CA GLN A 281 -12.40 -4.71 -4.82
C GLN A 281 -11.77 -5.69 -5.82
N GLY A 282 -12.26 -6.92 -5.80
CA GLY A 282 -11.97 -7.95 -6.80
C GLY A 282 -10.55 -8.49 -6.74
N PHE A 283 -10.16 -9.23 -7.79
CA PHE A 283 -8.86 -9.90 -7.87
C PHE A 283 -7.66 -8.95 -7.80
N LEU A 284 -7.77 -7.71 -8.28
CA LEU A 284 -6.66 -6.73 -8.20
C LEU A 284 -6.72 -5.88 -6.93
N GLY A 285 -7.57 -6.25 -5.96
CA GLY A 285 -7.70 -5.56 -4.70
C GLY A 285 -6.35 -5.45 -3.99
N TYR A 286 -5.91 -4.23 -3.71
CA TYR A 286 -4.66 -3.98 -2.99
C TYR A 286 -4.84 -2.82 -2.00
N PRO A 287 -5.28 -3.12 -0.75
CA PRO A 287 -5.62 -2.13 0.28
C PRO A 287 -4.40 -1.43 0.91
N TRP A 288 -3.27 -1.33 0.20
CA TRP A 288 -2.04 -0.71 0.70
C TRP A 288 -1.99 0.79 0.46
N GLY A 289 -1.52 1.51 1.48
CA GLY A 289 -1.29 2.94 1.42
C GLY A 289 -2.56 3.79 1.44
N MET A 290 -3.67 3.29 1.99
CA MET A 290 -4.84 4.14 2.29
C MET A 290 -4.44 5.20 3.31
N ILE A 291 -4.80 6.47 3.09
CA ILE A 291 -4.29 7.55 3.96
C ILE A 291 -4.78 7.41 5.41
N GLY A 292 -5.97 6.83 5.64
CA GLY A 292 -6.50 6.56 6.97
C GLY A 292 -5.64 5.60 7.80
N SER A 293 -4.92 4.67 7.17
CA SER A 293 -4.09 3.70 7.91
C SER A 293 -2.90 4.33 8.63
N SER A 294 -2.49 5.54 8.21
CA SER A 294 -1.45 6.32 8.88
C SER A 294 -1.78 6.70 10.32
N LEU A 295 -3.07 6.61 10.71
CA LEU A 295 -3.54 6.99 12.04
C LEU A 295 -3.71 5.80 13.00
N TYR A 296 -3.26 4.58 12.65
CA TYR A 296 -3.48 3.36 13.44
C TYR A 296 -3.09 3.48 14.93
N ASN A 297 -2.11 4.31 15.28
CA ASN A 297 -1.64 4.54 16.65
C ASN A 297 -2.31 5.75 17.35
N TYR A 298 -3.32 6.38 16.74
CA TYR A 298 -4.10 7.47 17.33
C TYR A 298 -5.50 6.97 17.70
N THR A 299 -5.59 6.16 18.77
CA THR A 299 -6.79 5.42 19.19
C THR A 299 -8.05 6.28 19.23
N THR A 300 -7.96 7.51 19.75
CA THR A 300 -9.09 8.45 19.79
C THR A 300 -9.59 8.83 18.39
N LEU A 301 -8.70 9.05 17.43
CA LEU A 301 -9.07 9.49 16.08
C LEU A 301 -9.65 8.36 15.23
N ILE A 302 -9.17 7.13 15.42
CA ILE A 302 -9.60 5.98 14.62
C ILE A 302 -10.96 5.42 15.02
N GLN A 303 -11.54 5.84 16.16
CA GLN A 303 -12.86 5.36 16.60
C GLN A 303 -13.95 5.53 15.54
N ILE A 304 -13.86 6.56 14.69
CA ILE A 304 -14.81 6.77 13.58
C ILE A 304 -14.80 5.62 12.55
N ALA A 305 -13.81 4.72 12.57
CA ALA A 305 -13.82 3.49 11.80
C ALA A 305 -15.00 2.57 12.19
N SER A 306 -15.44 2.60 13.45
CA SER A 306 -16.66 1.92 13.90
C SER A 306 -17.94 2.47 13.24
N LEU A 307 -17.89 3.68 12.67
CA LEU A 307 -19.02 4.25 11.93
C LEU A 307 -19.04 3.77 10.48
N GLY A 308 -17.95 3.91 9.74
CA GLY A 308 -17.95 3.72 8.28
C GLY A 308 -16.72 3.03 7.72
N GLY A 309 -16.01 2.24 8.53
CA GLY A 309 -14.77 1.59 8.14
C GLY A 309 -13.58 2.55 8.18
N ILE A 310 -12.40 2.04 7.81
CA ILE A 310 -11.21 2.86 7.52
C ILE A 310 -11.49 4.00 6.55
N TYR A 311 -12.51 3.87 5.69
CA TYR A 311 -12.97 4.92 4.78
C TYR A 311 -13.45 6.18 5.49
N ALA A 312 -14.04 6.07 6.69
CA ALA A 312 -14.41 7.24 7.51
C ALA A 312 -13.16 7.98 8.01
N VAL A 313 -12.12 7.24 8.39
CA VAL A 313 -10.83 7.79 8.83
C VAL A 313 -10.11 8.47 7.66
N SER A 314 -10.06 7.82 6.48
CA SER A 314 -9.55 8.43 5.25
C SER A 314 -10.33 9.70 4.91
N LEU A 315 -11.65 9.70 4.99
CA LEU A 315 -12.49 10.88 4.72
C LEU A 315 -12.14 12.04 5.67
N PHE A 316 -11.96 11.76 6.97
CA PHE A 316 -11.55 12.76 7.96
C PHE A 316 -10.21 13.42 7.60
N VAL A 317 -9.19 12.62 7.25
CA VAL A 317 -7.87 13.12 6.85
C VAL A 317 -7.95 13.96 5.58
N LEU A 318 -8.70 13.47 4.58
CA LEU A 318 -8.87 14.13 3.30
C LEU A 318 -9.65 15.46 3.42
N LEU A 319 -10.72 15.49 4.21
CA LEU A 319 -11.45 16.72 4.53
C LEU A 319 -10.56 17.72 5.26
N THR A 320 -9.71 17.27 6.19
CA THR A 320 -8.74 18.12 6.88
C THR A 320 -7.78 18.77 5.88
N ASN A 321 -7.20 18.01 4.94
CA ASN A 321 -6.34 18.56 3.88
C ASN A 321 -7.07 19.63 3.05
N GLY A 322 -8.33 19.37 2.66
CA GLY A 322 -9.14 20.28 1.86
C GLY A 322 -9.51 21.58 2.57
N LEU A 323 -9.99 21.47 3.81
CA LEU A 323 -10.39 22.61 4.65
C LEU A 323 -9.18 23.46 5.07
N LEU A 324 -8.05 22.82 5.37
CA LEU A 324 -6.82 23.52 5.70
C LEU A 324 -6.26 24.25 4.48
N LEU A 325 -6.23 23.62 3.30
CA LEU A 325 -5.81 24.28 2.06
C LEU A 325 -6.68 25.51 1.76
N GLU A 326 -7.99 25.42 1.95
CA GLU A 326 -8.88 26.57 1.71
C GLU A 326 -8.66 27.68 2.74
N SER A 327 -8.48 27.32 4.01
CA SER A 327 -8.12 28.28 5.07
C SER A 327 -6.80 29.00 4.75
N LEU A 328 -5.79 28.28 4.27
CA LEU A 328 -4.50 28.83 3.84
C LEU A 328 -4.64 29.75 2.61
N ARG A 329 -5.50 29.41 1.66
CA ARG A 329 -5.78 30.26 0.49
C ARG A 329 -6.42 31.59 0.88
N GLN A 330 -7.30 31.57 1.88
CA GLN A 330 -7.93 32.78 2.43
C GLN A 330 -6.95 33.64 3.23
N ALA A 331 -6.10 33.00 4.05
CA ALA A 331 -5.10 33.68 4.86
C ALA A 331 -3.95 34.26 4.00
N TRP A 332 -3.53 33.56 2.94
CA TRP A 332 -2.35 33.92 2.14
C TRP A 332 -2.61 33.99 0.62
N PRO A 333 -3.61 34.78 0.17
CA PRO A 333 -4.05 34.76 -1.23
C PRO A 333 -2.94 35.11 -2.22
N ARG A 334 -2.06 36.07 -1.87
CA ARG A 334 -0.92 36.48 -2.72
C ARG A 334 0.04 35.33 -3.05
N PHE A 335 0.28 34.43 -2.09
CA PHE A 335 1.15 33.27 -2.30
C PHE A 335 0.50 32.29 -3.26
N PHE A 336 -0.80 32.03 -3.11
CA PHE A 336 -1.50 31.07 -3.97
C PHE A 336 -1.84 31.62 -5.36
N THR A 337 -2.16 32.90 -5.55
CA THR A 337 -2.62 33.43 -6.85
C THR A 337 -1.54 34.13 -7.67
N GLY A 338 -0.46 34.61 -7.06
CA GLY A 338 0.57 35.41 -7.75
C GLY A 338 0.10 36.82 -8.11
N HIS A 339 0.94 37.57 -8.85
CA HIS A 339 0.71 38.99 -9.20
C HIS A 339 -0.03 39.19 -10.53
N SER A 340 -0.23 38.15 -11.34
CA SER A 340 -0.85 38.32 -12.67
C SER A 340 -2.37 38.19 -12.59
N GLN A 341 -3.06 39.35 -12.62
CA GLN A 341 -4.52 39.44 -12.67
C GLN A 341 -5.12 39.13 -14.07
N HIS A 342 -4.31 39.00 -15.13
CA HIS A 342 -4.80 39.17 -16.51
C HIS A 342 -4.81 37.93 -17.44
N LEU A 343 -4.50 36.72 -16.98
CA LEU A 343 -4.59 35.51 -17.84
C LEU A 343 -5.59 34.47 -17.39
N THR A 344 -6.34 34.76 -16.34
CA THR A 344 -7.28 33.82 -15.72
C THR A 344 -8.67 34.44 -15.59
N GLU A 345 -9.03 35.31 -16.51
CA GLU A 345 -10.25 36.15 -16.46
C GLU A 345 -11.56 35.37 -16.69
N GLY A 346 -11.54 34.14 -17.22
CA GLY A 346 -12.77 33.37 -17.47
C GLY A 346 -13.22 32.45 -16.33
N TYR A 347 -12.28 31.81 -15.62
CA TYR A 347 -12.59 30.76 -14.63
C TYR A 347 -12.41 31.20 -13.17
N LEU A 348 -11.52 32.16 -12.86
CA LEU A 348 -11.26 32.56 -11.47
C LEU A 348 -12.41 33.35 -10.84
N ARG A 349 -13.17 34.14 -11.62
CA ARG A 349 -14.24 34.99 -11.08
C ARG A 349 -15.45 34.21 -10.55
N ARG A 350 -15.70 32.97 -11.02
CA ARG A 350 -16.84 32.17 -10.52
C ARG A 350 -16.53 31.39 -9.24
N GLY A 351 -15.26 31.11 -8.95
CA GLY A 351 -14.84 30.40 -7.74
C GLY A 351 -14.39 31.29 -6.58
N LEU A 352 -13.80 32.46 -6.88
CA LEU A 352 -13.15 33.32 -5.87
C LEU A 352 -13.90 34.62 -5.53
N ALA A 353 -15.04 34.90 -6.18
CA ALA A 353 -15.89 36.06 -5.86
C ALA A 353 -16.97 35.72 -4.81
N GLY A 354 -16.63 34.90 -3.82
CA GLY A 354 -17.35 34.88 -2.55
C GLY A 354 -16.78 35.99 -1.63
N PRO A 355 -17.59 36.63 -0.78
CA PRO A 355 -17.12 37.70 0.08
C PRO A 355 -15.94 37.24 0.95
N ARG A 356 -14.91 38.10 1.03
CA ARG A 356 -13.60 37.97 1.71
C ARG A 356 -13.65 37.66 3.23
N SER A 357 -14.79 37.23 3.78
CA SER A 357 -15.07 37.23 5.22
C SER A 357 -15.71 35.93 5.74
N SER A 358 -15.83 34.87 4.96
CA SER A 358 -16.39 33.64 5.51
C SER A 358 -15.30 32.87 6.25
N ARG A 359 -15.19 33.03 7.57
CA ARG A 359 -14.41 32.15 8.49
C ARG A 359 -14.85 30.67 8.44
N SER A 360 -15.70 30.29 7.48
CA SER A 360 -16.38 28.99 7.43
C SER A 360 -15.42 27.79 7.28
N PRO A 361 -14.33 27.79 6.49
CA PRO A 361 -13.51 26.58 6.39
C PRO A 361 -12.75 26.29 7.68
N ALA A 362 -12.25 27.33 8.37
CA ALA A 362 -11.59 27.18 9.66
C ALA A 362 -12.56 26.71 10.76
N LEU A 363 -13.80 27.24 10.77
CA LEU A 363 -14.84 26.79 11.70
C LEU A 363 -15.31 25.36 11.42
N LEU A 364 -15.44 24.98 10.14
CA LEU A 364 -15.76 23.60 9.75
C LEU A 364 -14.62 22.65 10.11
N LEU A 365 -13.37 23.07 9.96
CA LEU A 365 -12.21 22.30 10.39
C LEU A 365 -12.22 22.09 11.91
N LEU A 366 -12.47 23.16 12.67
CA LEU A 366 -12.59 23.08 14.13
C LEU A 366 -13.74 22.13 14.52
N ALA A 367 -14.93 22.29 13.94
CA ALA A 367 -16.07 21.44 14.21
C ALA A 367 -15.80 19.97 13.86
N LEU A 368 -15.12 19.70 12.74
CA LEU A 368 -14.74 18.35 12.32
C LEU A 368 -13.79 17.72 13.36
N TRP A 369 -12.73 18.41 13.74
CA TRP A 369 -11.76 17.93 14.73
C TRP A 369 -12.39 17.73 16.11
N THR A 370 -13.17 18.69 16.58
CA THR A 370 -13.90 18.58 17.85
C THR A 370 -14.87 17.40 17.81
N GLY A 371 -15.62 17.22 16.71
CA GLY A 371 -16.54 16.10 16.54
C GLY A 371 -15.83 14.73 16.59
N VAL A 372 -14.72 14.59 15.87
CA VAL A 372 -13.95 13.33 15.85
C VAL A 372 -13.33 13.03 17.22
N ILE A 373 -12.73 14.02 17.88
CA ILE A 373 -12.13 13.84 19.21
C ILE A 373 -13.19 13.50 20.25
N LEU A 374 -14.30 14.25 20.28
CA LEU A 374 -15.39 14.00 21.23
C LEU A 374 -16.01 12.62 21.01
N PHE A 375 -16.33 12.27 19.75
CA PHE A 375 -16.85 10.94 19.43
C PHE A 375 -15.87 9.85 19.86
N GLY A 376 -14.58 10.04 19.58
CA GLY A 376 -13.54 9.08 19.95
C GLY A 376 -13.42 8.87 21.46
N ALA A 377 -13.34 9.95 22.22
CA ALA A 377 -13.25 9.90 23.68
C ALA A 377 -14.50 9.26 24.29
N LEU A 378 -15.69 9.61 23.81
CA LEU A 378 -16.96 9.03 24.27
C LEU A 378 -17.09 7.56 23.89
N SER A 379 -16.61 7.16 22.70
CA SER A 379 -16.66 5.77 22.25
C SER A 379 -15.73 4.87 23.05
N ILE A 380 -14.53 5.34 23.38
CA ILE A 380 -13.59 4.60 24.24
C ILE A 380 -14.17 4.44 25.64
N ARG A 381 -14.65 5.54 26.24
CA ARG A 381 -15.27 5.50 27.55
C ARG A 381 -16.51 4.59 27.59
N SER A 382 -17.37 4.68 26.57
CA SER A 382 -18.55 3.82 26.48
C SER A 382 -18.19 2.35 26.40
N TRP A 383 -17.04 2.00 25.80
CA TRP A 383 -16.53 0.65 25.74
C TRP A 383 -15.99 0.21 27.12
N GLU A 384 -15.17 1.04 27.76
CA GLU A 384 -14.65 0.79 29.11
C GLU A 384 -15.76 0.60 30.15
N ASP A 385 -16.88 1.33 30.01
CA ASP A 385 -18.04 1.21 30.89
C ASP A 385 -18.90 -0.04 30.57
N SER A 386 -18.79 -0.63 29.37
CA SER A 386 -19.64 -1.74 28.91
C SER A 386 -18.97 -3.10 28.91
N THR A 387 -17.63 -3.18 28.98
CA THR A 387 -16.93 -4.47 28.95
C THR A 387 -17.29 -5.31 30.16
N ALA A 388 -17.85 -6.49 29.91
CA ALA A 388 -17.92 -7.56 30.89
C ALA A 388 -16.51 -8.05 31.26
N ASP A 389 -16.35 -8.55 32.48
CA ASP A 389 -15.09 -9.11 33.00
C ASP A 389 -14.66 -10.42 32.27
N GLU A 390 -15.38 -10.85 31.23
CA GLU A 390 -15.11 -12.08 30.50
C GLU A 390 -13.99 -11.88 29.46
N THR A 391 -12.85 -12.49 29.74
CA THR A 391 -11.67 -12.51 28.87
C THR A 391 -11.32 -13.94 28.51
N VAL A 392 -10.89 -14.15 27.27
CA VAL A 392 -10.33 -15.42 26.80
C VAL A 392 -8.82 -15.29 26.67
N ARG A 393 -8.09 -16.32 27.10
CA ARG A 393 -6.63 -16.35 27.09
C ARG A 393 -6.11 -17.09 25.87
N ILE A 394 -5.42 -16.37 25.00
CA ILE A 394 -4.88 -16.91 23.75
C ILE A 394 -3.35 -16.94 23.80
N ALA A 395 -2.76 -18.07 23.40
CA ALA A 395 -1.33 -18.21 23.19
C ALA A 395 -0.97 -18.11 21.71
N LEU A 396 -0.26 -17.04 21.32
CA LEU A 396 0.18 -16.81 19.95
C LEU A 396 1.64 -17.27 19.80
N ILE A 397 1.88 -18.23 18.93
CA ILE A 397 3.21 -18.84 18.75
C ILE A 397 3.92 -18.21 17.53
N GLN A 398 5.16 -17.79 17.71
CA GLN A 398 6.02 -17.27 16.65
C GLN A 398 7.29 -18.13 16.53
N GLN A 399 7.26 -19.12 15.65
CA GLN A 399 8.33 -20.12 15.52
C GLN A 399 9.56 -19.65 14.76
N ASN A 400 9.47 -18.55 14.01
CA ASN A 400 10.57 -17.97 13.23
C ASN A 400 11.28 -19.01 12.34
N SER A 401 10.49 -19.79 11.60
CA SER A 401 10.93 -20.75 10.58
C SER A 401 10.24 -20.45 9.24
N ASP A 402 10.99 -20.31 8.15
CA ASP A 402 10.40 -20.05 6.82
C ASP A 402 9.83 -21.37 6.26
N PRO A 403 8.50 -21.50 6.07
CA PRO A 403 7.88 -22.75 5.63
C PRO A 403 8.34 -23.21 4.24
N ARG A 404 8.97 -22.33 3.46
CA ARG A 404 9.53 -22.66 2.13
C ARG A 404 10.93 -23.26 2.19
N ARG A 405 11.60 -23.25 3.35
CA ARG A 405 13.03 -23.54 3.48
C ARG A 405 13.38 -24.39 4.68
N SER A 406 12.72 -24.13 5.81
CA SER A 406 13.01 -24.78 7.06
C SER A 406 12.59 -26.24 7.00
N ASP A 407 13.38 -27.08 7.65
CA ASP A 407 13.02 -28.47 7.83
C ASP A 407 11.72 -28.59 8.64
N TYR A 408 10.82 -29.47 8.19
CA TYR A 408 9.49 -29.60 8.78
C TYR A 408 9.55 -30.17 10.20
N ARG A 409 10.52 -31.04 10.48
CA ARG A 409 10.71 -31.60 11.83
C ARG A 409 11.22 -30.53 12.78
N GLU A 410 12.25 -29.77 12.40
CA GLU A 410 12.76 -28.66 13.21
C GLU A 410 11.65 -27.64 13.51
N SER A 411 10.84 -27.30 12.50
CA SER A 411 9.73 -26.35 12.66
C SER A 411 8.66 -26.87 13.63
N PHE A 412 8.28 -28.14 13.52
CA PHE A 412 7.36 -28.78 14.46
C PHE A 412 7.93 -28.85 15.89
N ASP A 413 9.22 -29.17 16.05
CA ASP A 413 9.86 -29.25 17.37
C ASP A 413 9.84 -27.87 18.09
N LYS A 414 10.04 -26.77 17.34
CA LYS A 414 9.89 -25.40 17.87
C LYS A 414 8.45 -25.10 18.29
N LEU A 415 7.48 -25.37 17.40
CA LEU A 415 6.06 -25.16 17.67
C LEU A 415 5.59 -25.93 18.91
N ALA A 416 5.97 -27.22 19.01
CA ALA A 416 5.64 -28.06 20.15
C ALA A 416 6.31 -27.57 21.45
N ARG A 417 7.57 -27.14 21.41
CA ARG A 417 8.26 -26.58 22.58
C ARG A 417 7.59 -25.30 23.08
N LEU A 418 7.35 -24.34 22.19
CA LEU A 418 6.73 -23.05 22.56
C LEU A 418 5.30 -23.26 23.08
N SER A 419 4.55 -24.19 22.49
CA SER A 419 3.20 -24.52 22.95
C SER A 419 3.22 -25.14 24.35
N ARG A 420 4.16 -26.05 24.66
CA ARG A 420 4.32 -26.59 26.02
C ARG A 420 4.72 -25.51 27.03
N GLN A 421 5.52 -24.52 26.62
CA GLN A 421 5.83 -23.36 27.47
C GLN A 421 4.58 -22.52 27.74
N ALA A 422 3.75 -22.29 26.71
CA ALA A 422 2.51 -21.55 26.85
C ALA A 422 1.51 -22.20 27.82
N LEU A 423 1.49 -23.53 27.93
CA LEU A 423 0.60 -24.24 28.88
C LEU A 423 0.80 -23.83 30.34
N MET A 424 1.96 -23.28 30.71
CA MET A 424 2.21 -22.78 32.07
C MET A 424 1.27 -21.63 32.44
N GLU A 425 0.80 -20.88 31.45
CA GLU A 425 -0.13 -19.76 31.60
C GLU A 425 -1.60 -20.17 31.40
N LYS A 426 -1.86 -21.47 31.17
CA LYS A 426 -3.21 -22.05 31.00
C LYS A 426 -4.07 -21.32 29.96
N PRO A 427 -3.65 -21.28 28.68
CA PRO A 427 -4.44 -20.67 27.63
C PRO A 427 -5.68 -21.51 27.29
N ASP A 428 -6.74 -20.85 26.84
CA ASP A 428 -7.95 -21.50 26.32
C ASP A 428 -7.73 -21.98 24.88
N LEU A 429 -6.87 -21.28 24.13
CA LEU A 429 -6.52 -21.61 22.74
C LEU A 429 -5.04 -21.34 22.46
N VAL A 430 -4.38 -22.30 21.80
CA VAL A 430 -3.07 -22.10 21.17
C VAL A 430 -3.26 -21.81 19.68
N ALA A 431 -2.59 -20.76 19.18
CA ALA A 431 -2.65 -20.36 17.77
C ALA A 431 -1.26 -20.44 17.14
N TRP A 432 -1.15 -21.26 16.09
CA TRP A 432 0.01 -21.34 15.22
C TRP A 432 -0.26 -20.57 13.91
N PRO A 433 0.76 -19.88 13.37
CA PRO A 433 0.58 -18.96 12.25
C PRO A 433 0.30 -19.67 10.90
N GLU A 434 0.18 -18.86 9.85
CA GLU A 434 -0.03 -19.32 8.47
C GLU A 434 1.05 -20.34 8.06
N THR A 435 0.60 -21.47 7.52
CA THR A 435 1.46 -22.57 7.04
C THR A 435 2.52 -23.00 8.07
N ALA A 436 2.21 -22.89 9.38
CA ALA A 436 3.13 -23.25 10.45
C ALA A 436 3.48 -24.75 10.43
N PHE A 437 2.47 -25.60 10.21
CA PHE A 437 2.68 -27.03 9.99
C PHE A 437 2.45 -27.33 8.52
N VAL A 438 3.54 -27.44 7.74
CA VAL A 438 3.46 -27.59 6.27
C VAL A 438 2.90 -28.95 5.82
N PRO A 439 3.32 -30.12 6.39
CA PRO A 439 2.82 -31.40 5.91
C PRO A 439 1.29 -31.49 5.96
N ASN A 440 0.68 -31.85 4.83
CA ASN A 440 -0.77 -31.97 4.72
C ASN A 440 -1.35 -32.93 5.77
N ILE A 441 -2.13 -32.39 6.72
CA ILE A 441 -2.60 -33.18 7.86
C ILE A 441 -3.62 -34.24 7.42
N ARG A 442 -4.47 -33.91 6.43
CA ARG A 442 -5.55 -34.77 5.92
C ARG A 442 -5.00 -36.05 5.28
N LYS A 443 -4.12 -35.91 4.29
CA LYS A 443 -3.52 -36.98 3.51
C LYS A 443 -2.63 -37.85 4.38
N TRP A 444 -1.60 -37.27 4.98
CA TRP A 444 -0.58 -38.04 5.68
C TRP A 444 -1.12 -38.65 6.98
N GLY A 445 -2.15 -38.03 7.58
CA GLY A 445 -2.85 -38.56 8.74
C GLY A 445 -3.83 -39.71 8.43
N ALA A 446 -4.29 -39.84 7.19
CA ALA A 446 -5.12 -40.95 6.72
C ALA A 446 -4.29 -42.18 6.30
N MET A 447 -2.99 -42.01 6.08
CA MET A 447 -2.06 -43.09 5.75
C MET A 447 -1.51 -43.76 7.01
N GLU A 448 -1.01 -44.99 6.85
CA GLU A 448 -0.40 -45.76 7.93
C GLU A 448 0.84 -45.04 8.50
N ARG A 449 1.03 -45.13 9.83
CA ARG A 449 2.16 -44.50 10.51
C ARG A 449 3.46 -45.13 10.04
N GLY A 450 4.36 -44.32 9.50
CA GLY A 450 5.72 -44.75 9.15
C GLY A 450 5.91 -45.20 7.70
N THR A 451 4.88 -45.12 6.85
CA THR A 451 5.02 -45.33 5.40
C THR A 451 6.09 -44.42 4.78
N ASN A 452 6.21 -43.19 5.28
CA ASN A 452 7.30 -42.26 4.97
C ASN A 452 7.53 -41.27 6.12
N SER A 453 8.52 -40.38 5.99
CA SER A 453 8.84 -39.37 7.01
C SER A 453 7.67 -38.42 7.32
N LEU A 454 6.86 -38.05 6.32
CA LEU A 454 5.71 -37.15 6.48
C LEU A 454 4.59 -37.81 7.27
N THR A 455 4.26 -39.08 6.99
CA THR A 455 3.27 -39.83 7.79
C THR A 455 3.70 -39.88 9.25
N ARG A 456 4.98 -40.18 9.54
CA ARG A 456 5.49 -40.19 10.90
C ARG A 456 5.31 -38.83 11.59
N LEU A 457 5.71 -37.75 10.93
CA LEU A 457 5.62 -36.40 11.47
C LEU A 457 4.16 -35.95 11.72
N VAL A 458 3.23 -36.25 10.80
CA VAL A 458 1.81 -35.91 10.99
C VAL A 458 1.19 -36.73 12.12
N HIS A 459 1.55 -38.00 12.25
CA HIS A 459 1.10 -38.83 13.37
C HIS A 459 1.68 -38.34 14.71
N GLU A 460 2.94 -37.92 14.76
CA GLU A 460 3.55 -37.28 15.93
C GLU A 460 2.86 -35.96 16.29
N PHE A 461 2.50 -35.12 15.29
CA PHE A 461 1.69 -33.93 15.52
C PHE A 461 0.32 -34.25 16.12
N ARG A 462 -0.37 -35.29 15.62
CA ARG A 462 -1.68 -35.72 16.15
C ARG A 462 -1.59 -36.31 17.56
N ASP A 463 -0.49 -36.97 17.89
CA ASP A 463 -0.24 -37.46 19.26
C ASP A 463 0.03 -36.26 20.18
N PHE A 464 0.90 -35.34 19.75
CA PHE A 464 1.16 -34.08 20.46
C PHE A 464 -0.12 -33.29 20.71
N GLN A 465 -1.00 -33.14 19.72
CA GLN A 465 -2.24 -32.37 19.91
C GLN A 465 -3.19 -33.06 20.92
N ARG A 466 -3.23 -34.39 20.95
CA ARG A 466 -3.97 -35.14 21.98
C ARG A 466 -3.37 -34.97 23.38
N GLU A 467 -2.04 -34.89 23.47
CA GLU A 467 -1.32 -34.67 24.72
C GLU A 467 -1.38 -33.22 25.21
N LEU A 468 -1.56 -32.25 24.30
CA LEU A 468 -1.62 -30.83 24.63
C LEU A 468 -2.79 -30.52 25.57
N GLY A 469 -3.93 -31.20 25.39
CA GLY A 469 -5.11 -31.05 26.23
C GLY A 469 -5.77 -29.67 26.17
N VAL A 470 -5.47 -28.89 25.13
CA VAL A 470 -5.98 -27.54 24.88
C VAL A 470 -6.33 -27.42 23.40
N PHE A 471 -7.32 -26.59 23.06
CA PHE A 471 -7.68 -26.32 21.68
C PHE A 471 -6.49 -25.72 20.90
N LEU A 472 -6.35 -26.09 19.64
CA LEU A 472 -5.27 -25.63 18.76
C LEU A 472 -5.85 -25.22 17.41
N VAL A 473 -5.43 -24.05 16.92
CA VAL A 473 -5.62 -23.67 15.52
C VAL A 473 -4.27 -23.47 14.85
N THR A 474 -4.11 -23.99 13.63
CA THR A 474 -2.84 -23.89 12.89
C THR A 474 -3.09 -23.65 11.40
N GLY A 475 -2.19 -22.91 10.76
CA GLY A 475 -2.09 -22.91 9.30
C GLY A 475 -1.52 -24.23 8.76
N ASN A 476 -2.03 -24.70 7.62
CA ASN A 476 -1.64 -25.93 6.92
C ASN A 476 -1.76 -25.77 5.39
N ASP A 477 -0.89 -26.45 4.65
CA ASP A 477 -1.05 -26.70 3.21
C ASP A 477 -2.05 -27.86 3.05
N ASP A 478 -3.35 -27.52 2.94
CA ASP A 478 -4.39 -28.53 2.70
C ASP A 478 -4.54 -28.78 1.20
N TYR A 479 -4.96 -29.97 0.79
CA TYR A 479 -5.31 -30.23 -0.60
C TYR A 479 -6.37 -31.32 -0.71
N ILE A 480 -7.13 -31.24 -1.78
CA ILE A 480 -8.16 -32.22 -2.14
C ILE A 480 -7.74 -32.85 -3.48
N GLU A 481 -7.77 -34.18 -3.53
CA GLU A 481 -7.52 -34.94 -4.76
C GLU A 481 -8.88 -35.18 -5.45
N GLU A 482 -9.06 -34.63 -6.64
CA GLU A 482 -10.27 -34.76 -7.45
C GLU A 482 -9.91 -35.28 -8.85
N PRO A 483 -10.67 -36.24 -9.40
CA PRO A 483 -10.46 -36.68 -10.77
C PRO A 483 -10.80 -35.53 -11.73
N ASP A 484 -9.91 -35.28 -12.68
CA ASP A 484 -10.14 -34.31 -13.75
C ASP A 484 -11.10 -34.85 -14.81
N GLY A 485 -11.36 -34.04 -15.84
CA GLY A 485 -12.23 -34.42 -16.96
C GLY A 485 -11.75 -35.62 -17.78
N GLU A 486 -10.51 -36.08 -17.59
CA GLU A 486 -9.90 -37.24 -18.24
C GLU A 486 -9.76 -38.45 -17.29
N GLY A 487 -10.14 -38.29 -16.01
CA GLY A 487 -10.10 -39.32 -14.97
C GLY A 487 -8.79 -39.40 -14.18
N GLU A 488 -7.84 -38.50 -14.42
CA GLU A 488 -6.59 -38.39 -13.67
C GLU A 488 -6.79 -37.58 -12.39
N LEU A 489 -6.15 -37.99 -11.28
CA LEU A 489 -6.29 -37.27 -10.00
C LEU A 489 -5.48 -35.97 -10.04
N THR A 490 -6.18 -34.85 -9.98
CA THR A 490 -5.61 -33.51 -9.80
C THR A 490 -5.63 -33.10 -8.34
N ARG A 491 -4.60 -32.38 -7.91
CA ARG A 491 -4.49 -31.84 -6.54
C ARG A 491 -4.85 -30.36 -6.54
N ASN A 492 -5.93 -30.05 -5.84
CA ASN A 492 -6.34 -28.68 -5.57
C ASN A 492 -5.74 -28.27 -4.23
N HIS A 493 -4.67 -27.48 -4.26
CA HIS A 493 -3.96 -27.01 -3.06
C HIS A 493 -4.62 -25.76 -2.49
N PHE A 494 -4.79 -25.71 -1.17
CA PHE A 494 -5.41 -24.61 -0.43
C PHE A 494 -4.55 -24.16 0.74
N ASN A 495 -4.34 -22.86 0.86
CA ASN A 495 -3.78 -22.27 2.06
C ASN A 495 -4.89 -22.23 3.12
N SER A 496 -4.71 -22.97 4.20
CA SER A 496 -5.81 -23.33 5.08
C SER A 496 -5.48 -23.12 6.54
N SER A 497 -6.49 -22.88 7.37
CA SER A 497 -6.38 -22.99 8.82
C SER A 497 -7.25 -24.12 9.33
N VAL A 498 -6.71 -24.94 10.22
CA VAL A 498 -7.36 -26.13 10.77
C VAL A 498 -7.51 -25.98 12.28
N PHE A 499 -8.72 -26.19 12.79
CA PHE A 499 -9.04 -26.11 14.21
C PHE A 499 -9.22 -27.49 14.83
N PHE A 500 -8.57 -27.71 15.98
CA PHE A 500 -8.57 -28.95 16.73
C PHE A 500 -9.16 -28.76 18.13
N SER A 501 -9.90 -29.77 18.60
CA SER A 501 -10.34 -29.86 19.98
C SER A 501 -9.18 -30.10 20.94
N ASP A 502 -9.43 -29.91 22.23
CA ASP A 502 -8.57 -30.36 23.35
C ASP A 502 -8.31 -31.88 23.34
N GLY A 503 -9.25 -32.69 22.84
CA GLY A 503 -9.09 -34.12 22.56
C GLY A 503 -8.36 -34.48 21.25
N GLY A 504 -7.92 -33.48 20.47
CA GLY A 504 -7.21 -33.65 19.20
C GLY A 504 -8.05 -34.10 18.00
N GLU A 505 -9.36 -33.90 18.06
CA GLU A 505 -10.26 -34.06 16.91
C GLU A 505 -10.17 -32.84 15.99
N ARG A 506 -10.15 -33.05 14.67
CA ARG A 506 -10.21 -31.97 13.69
C ARG A 506 -11.65 -31.50 13.58
N LEU A 507 -11.95 -30.31 14.10
CA LEU A 507 -13.31 -29.78 14.19
C LEU A 507 -13.76 -29.07 12.90
N ALA A 508 -12.92 -28.19 12.36
CA ALA A 508 -13.25 -27.39 11.18
C ALA A 508 -12.01 -27.00 10.39
N THR A 509 -12.22 -26.53 9.15
CA THR A 509 -11.16 -26.03 8.28
C THR A 509 -11.68 -24.88 7.46
N TYR A 510 -10.87 -23.83 7.37
CA TYR A 510 -11.11 -22.68 6.51
C TYR A 510 -10.05 -22.68 5.41
N HIS A 511 -10.49 -22.45 4.17
CA HIS A 511 -9.62 -22.27 3.01
C HIS A 511 -9.59 -20.79 2.64
N LYS A 512 -8.41 -20.21 2.48
CA LYS A 512 -8.20 -18.80 2.13
C LYS A 512 -9.03 -18.40 0.91
N MET A 513 -9.85 -17.37 1.05
CA MET A 513 -10.78 -16.89 0.02
C MET A 513 -10.21 -15.72 -0.79
N HIS A 514 -9.35 -14.89 -0.20
CA HIS A 514 -8.66 -13.79 -0.90
C HIS A 514 -7.17 -14.10 -1.06
N LEU A 515 -6.84 -14.61 -2.24
CA LEU A 515 -5.48 -14.98 -2.60
C LEU A 515 -4.71 -13.76 -3.13
N VAL A 516 -3.40 -13.72 -2.84
CA VAL A 516 -2.53 -12.63 -3.30
C VAL A 516 -2.42 -12.65 -4.82
N PRO A 517 -2.69 -11.52 -5.50
CA PRO A 517 -2.79 -11.50 -6.96
C PRO A 517 -1.45 -11.81 -7.61
N PHE A 518 -1.48 -12.64 -8.66
CA PHE A 518 -0.32 -13.08 -9.44
C PHE A 518 0.68 -13.98 -8.70
N SER A 519 0.78 -13.95 -7.37
CA SER A 519 1.69 -14.81 -6.60
C SER A 519 1.03 -16.08 -6.08
N GLU A 520 -0.21 -16.01 -5.63
CA GLU A 520 -0.97 -17.16 -5.14
C GLU A 520 -2.06 -17.58 -6.12
N TYR A 521 -2.61 -16.65 -6.91
CA TYR A 521 -3.72 -16.96 -7.80
C TYR A 521 -3.71 -16.14 -9.09
N PHE A 522 -4.25 -16.75 -10.15
CA PHE A 522 -4.51 -16.08 -11.42
C PHE A 522 -5.85 -16.55 -11.98
N PRO A 523 -6.94 -15.76 -11.86
CA PRO A 523 -8.28 -16.18 -12.26
C PRO A 523 -8.41 -16.34 -13.78
N TYR A 524 -7.50 -15.76 -14.57
CA TYR A 524 -7.59 -15.75 -16.02
C TYR A 524 -6.72 -16.83 -16.69
N ARG A 525 -6.48 -17.95 -16.01
CA ARG A 525 -5.59 -19.03 -16.50
C ARG A 525 -6.01 -19.57 -17.87
N ASP A 526 -7.32 -19.63 -18.13
CA ASP A 526 -7.87 -20.15 -19.39
C ASP A 526 -7.91 -19.08 -20.49
N GLN A 527 -8.18 -17.81 -20.13
CA GLN A 527 -8.26 -16.70 -21.09
C GLN A 527 -6.87 -16.17 -21.48
N MET A 528 -5.88 -16.32 -20.59
CA MET A 528 -4.50 -15.84 -20.77
C MET A 528 -3.48 -16.93 -20.39
N PRO A 529 -3.48 -18.08 -21.09
CA PRO A 529 -2.63 -19.22 -20.74
C PRO A 529 -1.13 -18.89 -20.88
N TRP A 530 -0.77 -17.94 -21.74
CA TRP A 530 0.61 -17.46 -21.88
C TRP A 530 1.09 -16.68 -20.65
N VAL A 531 0.22 -15.88 -20.01
CA VAL A 531 0.53 -15.20 -18.74
C VAL A 531 0.68 -16.24 -17.64
N TYR A 532 -0.27 -17.16 -17.56
CA TYR A 532 -0.25 -18.24 -16.56
C TYR A 532 1.02 -19.10 -16.66
N LYS A 533 1.46 -19.41 -17.88
CA LYS A 533 2.74 -20.10 -18.12
C LYS A 533 3.92 -19.29 -17.62
N ILE A 534 3.98 -17.98 -17.93
CA ILE A 534 5.04 -17.10 -17.42
C ILE A 534 5.06 -17.10 -15.89
N LEU A 535 3.89 -17.01 -15.24
CA LEU A 535 3.79 -17.05 -13.78
C LEU A 535 4.30 -18.38 -13.20
N LYS A 536 4.00 -19.51 -13.85
CA LYS A 536 4.54 -20.83 -13.45
C LYS A 536 6.05 -20.93 -13.66
N ASP A 537 6.58 -20.36 -14.75
CA ASP A 537 8.01 -20.34 -15.03
C ASP A 537 8.80 -19.51 -13.98
N PHE A 538 8.11 -18.64 -13.22
CA PHE A 538 8.67 -17.92 -12.06
C PHE A 538 8.60 -18.72 -10.74
N ASP A 539 8.28 -20.02 -10.79
CA ASP A 539 8.21 -20.94 -9.63
C ASP A 539 7.23 -20.46 -8.53
N LEU A 540 6.12 -19.86 -8.96
CA LEU A 540 5.06 -19.42 -8.05
C LEU A 540 4.14 -20.60 -7.69
N HIS A 541 3.94 -20.81 -6.38
CA HIS A 541 2.98 -21.79 -5.87
C HIS A 541 1.56 -21.21 -5.99
N LEU A 542 0.84 -21.63 -7.03
CA LEU A 542 -0.53 -21.19 -7.27
C LEU A 542 -1.51 -22.08 -6.51
N TRP A 543 -2.31 -21.47 -5.65
CA TRP A 543 -3.33 -22.08 -4.81
C TRP A 543 -4.69 -22.00 -5.48
N GLU A 544 -5.59 -22.89 -5.09
CA GLU A 544 -7.02 -22.76 -5.32
C GLU A 544 -7.67 -21.90 -4.24
N LYS A 545 -8.77 -21.27 -4.63
CA LYS A 545 -9.50 -20.30 -3.80
C LYS A 545 -10.57 -21.02 -2.98
N GLY A 546 -10.66 -20.71 -1.68
CA GLY A 546 -11.78 -21.11 -0.83
C GLY A 546 -13.10 -20.44 -1.25
N ASP A 547 -14.20 -21.17 -1.07
CA ASP A 547 -15.56 -20.80 -1.47
C ASP A 547 -16.46 -20.38 -0.30
N GLU A 548 -16.12 -20.80 0.92
CA GLU A 548 -16.94 -20.55 2.12
C GLU A 548 -16.18 -19.83 3.23
N ALA A 549 -16.87 -18.86 3.86
CA ALA A 549 -16.42 -18.25 5.10
C ALA A 549 -16.71 -19.22 6.26
N VAL A 550 -15.81 -19.29 7.24
CA VAL A 550 -15.95 -20.21 8.38
C VAL A 550 -15.79 -19.44 9.69
N VAL A 551 -16.78 -19.58 10.57
CA VAL A 551 -16.69 -19.20 11.98
C VAL A 551 -16.37 -20.45 12.78
N PHE A 552 -15.28 -20.42 13.52
CA PHE A 552 -14.86 -21.50 14.42
C PHE A 552 -15.55 -21.32 15.77
N HIS A 553 -16.06 -22.42 16.32
CA HIS A 553 -16.78 -22.43 17.60
C HIS A 553 -15.95 -23.14 18.67
N HIS A 554 -15.39 -22.36 19.59
CA HIS A 554 -14.87 -22.85 20.87
C HIS A 554 -16.03 -22.91 21.88
N PRO A 555 -15.99 -23.77 22.92
CA PRO A 555 -17.05 -23.82 23.93
C PRO A 555 -17.36 -22.49 24.62
N GLU A 556 -16.37 -21.59 24.70
CA GLU A 556 -16.48 -20.30 25.39
C GLU A 556 -16.62 -19.09 24.46
N PHE A 557 -16.24 -19.20 23.18
CA PHE A 557 -16.27 -18.07 22.24
C PHE A 557 -16.24 -18.52 20.77
N SER A 558 -16.59 -17.65 19.85
CA SER A 558 -16.48 -17.88 18.41
C SER A 558 -15.43 -16.98 17.76
N PHE A 559 -14.70 -17.48 16.77
CA PHE A 559 -13.63 -16.71 16.11
C PHE A 559 -13.51 -17.00 14.62
N ILE A 560 -12.85 -16.10 13.89
CA ILE A 560 -12.52 -16.27 12.46
C ILE A 560 -11.01 -16.23 12.28
N THR A 561 -10.52 -16.82 11.19
CA THR A 561 -9.08 -16.87 10.88
C THR A 561 -8.75 -16.32 9.50
N PRO A 562 -8.91 -15.00 9.26
CA PRO A 562 -8.44 -14.43 8.01
C PRO A 562 -6.94 -14.69 7.88
N ILE A 563 -6.52 -15.23 6.73
CA ILE A 563 -5.14 -15.68 6.52
C ILE A 563 -4.36 -14.58 5.83
N CYS A 564 -3.30 -14.10 6.49
CA CYS A 564 -2.35 -13.15 5.93
C CYS A 564 -3.06 -11.92 5.36
N PHE A 565 -2.88 -11.68 4.05
CA PHE A 565 -3.42 -10.56 3.28
C PHE A 565 -4.92 -10.29 3.44
N GLU A 566 -5.74 -11.29 3.80
CA GLU A 566 -7.19 -11.15 3.97
C GLU A 566 -7.60 -10.13 5.04
N ASP A 567 -6.79 -9.99 6.10
CA ASP A 567 -7.10 -9.05 7.17
C ASP A 567 -7.02 -7.57 6.76
N SER A 568 -6.43 -7.30 5.59
CA SER A 568 -6.32 -5.96 5.05
C SER A 568 -7.59 -5.53 4.30
N PHE A 569 -8.57 -6.41 4.11
CA PHE A 569 -9.83 -6.15 3.39
C PHE A 569 -11.01 -5.87 4.34
N PRO A 570 -11.43 -4.59 4.52
CA PRO A 570 -12.45 -4.22 5.50
C PRO A 570 -13.79 -4.95 5.29
N GLY A 571 -14.24 -5.04 4.05
CA GLY A 571 -15.55 -5.59 3.71
C GLY A 571 -15.65 -7.11 3.83
N GLU A 572 -14.53 -7.83 3.71
CA GLU A 572 -14.53 -9.30 3.86
C GLU A 572 -14.56 -9.67 5.33
N ILE A 573 -13.69 -9.06 6.13
CA ILE A 573 -13.67 -9.27 7.58
C ILE A 573 -14.99 -8.87 8.22
N GLN A 574 -15.59 -7.75 7.82
CA GLN A 574 -16.90 -7.36 8.32
C GLN A 574 -17.98 -8.44 8.06
N ARG A 575 -17.98 -9.07 6.88
CA ARG A 575 -18.94 -10.14 6.55
C ARG A 575 -18.70 -11.40 7.36
N PHE A 576 -17.43 -11.72 7.66
CA PHE A 576 -17.07 -12.87 8.46
C PHE A 576 -17.49 -12.65 9.92
N VAL A 577 -17.19 -11.48 10.47
CA VAL A 577 -17.57 -11.13 11.84
C VAL A 577 -19.10 -11.06 12.00
N ALA A 578 -19.81 -10.55 10.98
CA ALA A 578 -21.27 -10.49 10.99
C ALA A 578 -21.96 -11.86 11.06
N GLN A 579 -21.24 -12.97 10.85
CA GLN A 579 -21.74 -14.34 11.04
C GLN A 579 -21.64 -14.82 12.50
N GLY A 580 -21.21 -13.96 13.43
CA GLY A 580 -21.19 -14.26 14.86
C GLY A 580 -19.80 -14.44 15.48
N ALA A 581 -18.74 -13.96 14.81
CA ALA A 581 -17.39 -14.03 15.39
C ALA A 581 -17.21 -12.99 16.50
N GLU A 582 -16.59 -13.42 17.60
CA GLU A 582 -16.28 -12.62 18.78
C GLU A 582 -14.78 -12.25 18.84
N LEU A 583 -13.93 -13.00 18.14
CA LEU A 583 -12.50 -12.74 18.02
C LEU A 583 -12.06 -12.82 16.55
N ILE A 584 -11.20 -11.89 16.13
CA ILE A 584 -10.48 -11.96 14.86
C ILE A 584 -9.09 -12.54 15.15
N LEU A 585 -8.84 -13.78 14.72
CA LEU A 585 -7.55 -14.45 14.91
C LEU A 585 -6.80 -14.56 13.59
N ASN A 586 -6.06 -13.51 13.22
CA ASN A 586 -5.29 -13.52 11.98
C ASN A 586 -4.08 -14.46 12.10
N LEU A 587 -3.93 -15.33 11.10
CA LEU A 587 -2.77 -16.21 10.96
C LEU A 587 -1.97 -15.74 9.74
N SER A 588 -0.72 -15.32 9.93
CA SER A 588 0.07 -14.72 8.84
C SER A 588 1.52 -15.22 8.80
N ASN A 589 2.14 -15.16 7.64
CA ASN A 589 3.56 -15.39 7.47
C ASN A 589 4.17 -14.20 6.72
N ASP A 590 4.93 -13.33 7.40
CA ASP A 590 5.56 -12.16 6.78
C ASP A 590 7.02 -12.42 6.32
N TYR A 591 7.49 -13.69 6.25
CA TYR A 591 8.81 -14.03 5.68
C TYR A 591 8.93 -13.73 4.19
N TRP A 592 7.83 -13.51 3.49
CA TRP A 592 7.88 -13.17 2.06
C TRP A 592 8.49 -11.78 1.83
N SER A 593 8.32 -10.84 2.76
CA SER A 593 8.87 -9.48 2.62
C SER A 593 10.28 -9.33 3.20
N MET A 594 10.64 -10.09 4.25
CA MET A 594 11.91 -9.93 4.97
C MET A 594 12.17 -8.49 5.47
N THR A 595 11.12 -7.67 5.66
CA THR A 595 11.25 -6.31 6.19
C THR A 595 10.23 -6.02 7.29
N GLU A 596 10.70 -5.40 8.36
CA GLU A 596 9.83 -4.92 9.45
C GLU A 596 8.82 -3.87 8.95
N VAL A 597 9.22 -3.02 7.98
CA VAL A 597 8.34 -1.99 7.42
C VAL A 597 7.10 -2.61 6.77
N GLN A 598 7.25 -3.67 5.98
CA GLN A 598 6.08 -4.36 5.43
C GLN A 598 5.22 -4.97 6.54
N GLY A 599 5.82 -5.64 7.52
CA GLY A 599 5.09 -6.24 8.64
C GLY A 599 4.28 -5.20 9.42
N GLN A 600 4.86 -4.01 9.64
CA GLN A 600 4.17 -2.90 10.30
C GLN A 600 3.06 -2.28 9.44
N GLN A 601 3.22 -2.18 8.11
CA GLN A 601 2.15 -1.74 7.20
C GLN A 601 1.00 -2.75 7.14
N HIS A 602 1.32 -4.05 7.16
CA HIS A 602 0.34 -5.12 7.18
C HIS A 602 -0.47 -5.08 8.49
N PHE A 603 0.23 -5.00 9.62
CA PHE A 603 -0.39 -4.86 10.93
C PHE A 603 -1.24 -3.58 11.06
N SER A 604 -0.77 -2.44 10.55
CA SER A 604 -1.54 -1.20 10.65
C SER A 604 -2.87 -1.29 9.89
N ASN A 605 -2.93 -2.06 8.79
CA ASN A 605 -4.18 -2.35 8.09
C ASN A 605 -5.09 -3.29 8.88
N SER A 606 -4.53 -4.34 9.48
CA SER A 606 -5.30 -5.34 10.22
C SER A 606 -5.89 -4.80 11.52
N LEU A 607 -5.18 -3.88 12.20
CA LEU A 607 -5.65 -3.20 13.42
C LEU A 607 -7.02 -2.54 13.22
N PHE A 608 -7.29 -1.95 12.05
CA PHE A 608 -8.58 -1.32 11.80
C PHE A 608 -9.72 -2.33 11.87
N ARG A 609 -9.50 -3.61 11.53
CA ARG A 609 -10.54 -4.64 11.63
C ARG A 609 -11.10 -4.77 13.04
N ALA A 610 -10.27 -4.56 14.07
CA ALA A 610 -10.70 -4.57 15.46
C ALA A 610 -11.68 -3.42 15.76
N VAL A 611 -11.29 -2.19 15.42
CA VAL A 611 -12.09 -0.96 15.67
C VAL A 611 -13.36 -0.93 14.83
N GLU A 612 -13.25 -1.35 13.58
CA GLU A 612 -14.36 -1.43 12.63
C GLU A 612 -15.46 -2.33 13.12
N ASN A 613 -15.13 -3.46 13.75
CA ASN A 613 -16.09 -4.47 14.14
C ASN A 613 -16.37 -4.51 15.64
N ARG A 614 -15.64 -3.75 16.46
CA ARG A 614 -15.66 -3.86 17.94
C ARG A 614 -15.40 -5.29 18.40
N ARG A 615 -14.35 -5.89 17.82
CA ARG A 615 -13.85 -7.23 18.18
C ARG A 615 -12.35 -7.16 18.44
N PRO A 616 -11.81 -7.89 19.43
CA PRO A 616 -10.37 -7.97 19.62
C PRO A 616 -9.73 -8.61 18.38
N LEU A 617 -8.48 -8.25 18.13
CA LEU A 617 -7.63 -8.89 17.13
C LEU A 617 -6.47 -9.56 17.84
N ALA A 618 -6.34 -10.86 17.62
CA ALA A 618 -5.13 -11.62 17.89
C ALA A 618 -4.45 -11.90 16.54
N ARG A 619 -3.17 -11.56 16.40
CA ARG A 619 -2.41 -11.81 15.18
C ARG A 619 -1.22 -12.70 15.50
N ALA A 620 -1.27 -13.95 15.05
CA ALA A 620 -0.15 -14.89 15.13
C ALA A 620 0.63 -14.86 13.82
N THR A 621 1.92 -14.52 13.89
CA THR A 621 2.78 -14.50 12.71
C THR A 621 3.97 -15.44 12.85
N THR A 622 4.44 -15.98 11.73
CA THR A 622 5.64 -16.82 11.71
C THR A 622 6.91 -16.03 12.08
N SER A 623 7.03 -14.79 11.61
CA SER A 623 8.20 -13.92 11.82
C SER A 623 7.90 -12.41 11.70
N GLY A 624 6.63 -12.06 11.49
CA GLY A 624 6.17 -10.68 11.36
C GLY A 624 5.88 -10.05 12.73
N LEU A 625 4.94 -9.11 12.77
CA LEU A 625 4.45 -8.57 14.03
C LEU A 625 3.34 -9.47 14.58
N THR A 626 3.70 -10.37 15.50
CA THR A 626 2.73 -11.04 16.37
C THR A 626 2.25 -10.05 17.42
N ALA A 627 0.94 -9.86 17.53
CA ALA A 627 0.37 -8.77 18.32
C ALA A 627 -1.06 -9.06 18.78
N ALA A 628 -1.48 -8.37 19.84
CA ALA A 628 -2.86 -8.29 20.28
C ALA A 628 -3.37 -6.85 20.27
N VAL A 629 -4.61 -6.66 19.86
CA VAL A 629 -5.27 -5.35 19.78
C VAL A 629 -6.66 -5.44 20.39
N SER A 630 -7.00 -4.47 21.23
CA SER A 630 -8.33 -4.33 21.82
C SER A 630 -9.39 -3.92 20.78
N PRO A 631 -10.68 -4.07 21.10
CA PRO A 631 -11.79 -3.58 20.26
C PRO A 631 -11.79 -2.05 20.02
N THR A 632 -11.05 -1.28 20.82
CA THR A 632 -10.87 0.16 20.61
C THR A 632 -9.66 0.48 19.74
N GLY A 633 -8.82 -0.51 19.39
CA GLY A 633 -7.61 -0.31 18.59
C GLY A 633 -6.37 0.00 19.42
N GLU A 634 -6.43 -0.22 20.74
CA GLU A 634 -5.25 -0.18 21.60
C GLU A 634 -4.40 -1.42 21.34
N ILE A 635 -3.09 -1.22 21.15
CA ILE A 635 -2.13 -2.32 21.01
C ILE A 635 -1.81 -2.80 22.43
N LEU A 636 -2.24 -4.02 22.75
CA LEU A 636 -2.13 -4.59 24.08
C LEU A 636 -0.71 -5.12 24.33
N ASP A 637 -0.20 -5.93 23.42
CA ASP A 637 1.17 -6.45 23.47
C ASP A 637 1.65 -6.92 22.09
N THR A 638 2.97 -7.06 21.91
CA THR A 638 3.62 -7.45 20.66
C THR A 638 4.89 -8.27 20.89
N LEU A 639 5.21 -9.17 19.95
CA LEU A 639 6.55 -9.78 19.87
C LEU A 639 7.47 -9.02 18.91
N PRO A 640 8.79 -9.05 19.14
CA PRO A 640 9.77 -8.56 18.18
C PRO A 640 9.69 -9.31 16.84
N TYR A 641 9.92 -8.58 15.75
CA TYR A 641 10.05 -9.16 14.40
C TYR A 641 11.22 -10.14 14.31
N TYR A 642 11.07 -11.17 13.47
CA TYR A 642 12.10 -12.14 13.11
C TYR A 642 12.81 -12.82 14.28
N GLN A 643 12.09 -12.99 15.40
CA GLN A 643 12.57 -13.66 16.60
C GLN A 643 11.63 -14.80 16.98
N GLU A 644 12.18 -15.88 17.52
CA GLU A 644 11.33 -16.93 18.09
C GLU A 644 10.72 -16.43 19.40
N GLY A 645 9.42 -16.67 19.61
CA GLY A 645 8.74 -16.26 20.84
C GLY A 645 7.33 -16.82 20.96
N LEU A 646 6.72 -16.58 22.11
CA LEU A 646 5.32 -16.82 22.37
C LEU A 646 4.73 -15.60 23.09
N LEU A 647 3.47 -15.29 22.81
CA LEU A 647 2.75 -14.18 23.40
C LEU A 647 1.46 -14.70 24.04
N ILE A 648 1.27 -14.44 25.33
CA ILE A 648 0.04 -14.78 26.06
C ILE A 648 -0.76 -13.51 26.26
N VAL A 649 -2.03 -13.52 25.83
CA VAL A 649 -2.90 -12.34 25.89
C VAL A 649 -4.28 -12.71 26.38
N ASP A 650 -4.81 -11.89 27.28
CA ASP A 650 -6.20 -11.94 27.72
C ASP A 650 -7.01 -10.95 26.88
N LEU A 651 -8.01 -11.44 26.16
CA LEU A 651 -8.79 -10.67 25.20
C LEU A 651 -10.25 -10.58 25.61
N PRO A 652 -10.84 -9.37 25.69
CA PRO A 652 -12.25 -9.21 26.02
C PRO A 652 -13.10 -9.68 24.83
N VAL A 653 -13.91 -10.71 25.03
CA VAL A 653 -14.91 -11.16 24.06
C VAL A 653 -16.28 -10.68 24.53
N ASP A 654 -16.98 -10.00 23.63
CA ASP A 654 -18.32 -9.49 23.91
C ASP A 654 -19.18 -9.61 22.65
N PRO A 655 -20.14 -10.55 22.62
CA PRO A 655 -21.01 -10.73 21.46
C PRO A 655 -22.01 -9.58 21.29
N GLU A 656 -22.35 -8.85 22.35
CA GLU A 656 -23.42 -7.85 22.35
C GLU A 656 -22.98 -6.52 21.75
N THR A 657 -21.75 -6.10 22.01
CA THR A 657 -21.25 -4.85 21.46
C THR A 657 -21.16 -4.93 19.94
N SER A 658 -21.57 -3.85 19.27
CA SER A 658 -21.64 -3.78 17.81
C SER A 658 -21.34 -2.37 17.34
N SER A 659 -20.85 -2.26 16.11
CA SER A 659 -20.60 -0.98 15.45
C SER A 659 -21.58 -0.74 14.30
N LEU A 660 -21.70 0.52 13.86
CA LEU A 660 -22.51 0.84 12.69
C LEU A 660 -21.92 0.20 11.42
N TYR A 661 -20.59 0.12 11.33
CA TYR A 661 -19.91 -0.55 10.22
C TYR A 661 -20.16 -2.07 10.22
N LEU A 662 -20.13 -2.73 11.38
CA LEU A 662 -20.45 -4.15 11.48
C LEU A 662 -21.89 -4.43 11.04
N ARG A 663 -22.84 -3.55 11.38
CA ARG A 663 -24.26 -3.73 11.03
C ARG A 663 -24.55 -3.48 9.56
N TRP A 664 -24.01 -2.41 8.98
CA TRP A 664 -24.42 -1.92 7.65
C TRP A 664 -23.31 -1.97 6.59
N GLY A 665 -22.14 -2.49 6.94
CA GLY A 665 -20.97 -2.59 6.07
C GLY A 665 -20.63 -1.25 5.43
N ASN A 666 -20.53 -1.26 4.10
CA ASN A 666 -20.08 -0.11 3.31
C ASN A 666 -21.15 0.98 3.07
N TRP A 667 -22.06 1.22 4.02
CA TRP A 667 -23.11 2.26 3.89
C TRP A 667 -22.55 3.65 3.58
N LEU A 668 -21.40 3.99 4.19
CA LEU A 668 -20.73 5.28 3.95
C LEU A 668 -20.36 5.42 2.47
N ILE A 669 -19.82 4.36 1.86
CA ILE A 669 -19.47 4.34 0.43
C ILE A 669 -20.70 4.57 -0.44
N VAL A 670 -21.84 3.95 -0.11
CA VAL A 670 -23.10 4.18 -0.83
C VAL A 670 -23.53 5.64 -0.74
N VAL A 671 -23.50 6.24 0.46
CA VAL A 671 -23.84 7.66 0.65
C VAL A 671 -22.90 8.56 -0.14
N LEU A 672 -21.59 8.32 -0.08
CA LEU A 672 -20.57 9.07 -0.81
C LEU A 672 -20.76 8.97 -2.34
N ALA A 673 -21.10 7.79 -2.85
CA ALA A 673 -21.39 7.59 -4.27
C ALA A 673 -22.63 8.39 -4.71
N LEU A 674 -23.71 8.37 -3.92
CA LEU A 674 -24.91 9.17 -4.19
C LEU A 674 -24.61 10.67 -4.20
N VAL A 675 -23.76 11.15 -3.28
CA VAL A 675 -23.30 12.54 -3.24
C VAL A 675 -22.56 12.93 -4.53
N VAL A 676 -21.67 12.06 -5.04
CA VAL A 676 -20.98 12.28 -6.32
C VAL A 676 -21.94 12.26 -7.51
N LEU A 677 -22.90 11.33 -7.55
CA LEU A 677 -23.91 11.26 -8.60
C LEU A 677 -24.80 12.51 -8.62
N ALA A 678 -25.23 13.00 -7.45
CA ALA A 678 -25.98 14.25 -7.34
C ALA A 678 -25.17 15.46 -7.82
N ALA A 679 -23.87 15.50 -7.49
CA ALA A 679 -22.95 16.51 -7.99
C ALA A 679 -22.87 16.50 -9.53
N LEU A 680 -22.72 15.32 -10.12
CA LEU A 680 -22.67 15.13 -11.56
C LEU A 680 -23.97 15.57 -12.23
N ALA A 681 -25.13 15.12 -11.72
CA ALA A 681 -26.44 15.51 -12.24
C ALA A 681 -26.62 17.04 -12.24
N SER A 682 -26.20 17.72 -11.16
CA SER A 682 -26.26 19.19 -11.07
C SER A 682 -25.38 19.90 -12.11
N SER A 683 -24.29 19.27 -12.55
CA SER A 683 -23.37 19.82 -13.55
C SER A 683 -23.90 19.76 -14.99
N PHE A 684 -24.82 18.83 -15.26
CA PHE A 684 -25.47 18.68 -16.57
C PHE A 684 -26.81 19.39 -16.67
N ALA A 685 -27.37 19.87 -15.55
CA ALA A 685 -28.60 20.66 -15.57
C ALA A 685 -28.38 21.94 -16.41
N PRO A 686 -29.23 22.23 -17.40
CA PRO A 686 -29.08 23.40 -18.25
C PRO A 686 -29.04 24.63 -17.36
N SER A 687 -27.95 25.42 -17.47
CA SER A 687 -27.79 26.63 -16.67
C SER A 687 -29.02 27.49 -16.91
N ARG A 688 -29.91 27.63 -15.92
CA ARG A 688 -30.94 28.68 -15.95
C ARG A 688 -30.16 29.98 -16.03
N ARG A 689 -29.95 30.48 -17.26
CA ARG A 689 -29.42 31.82 -17.50
C ARG A 689 -30.38 32.73 -16.75
N ARG A 690 -29.95 33.26 -15.60
CA ARG A 690 -30.61 34.40 -14.98
C ARG A 690 -30.61 35.47 -16.06
N LYS A 691 -31.80 35.75 -16.61
CA LYS A 691 -32.03 36.93 -17.44
C LYS A 691 -31.74 38.17 -16.60
#